data_AF-A0ABD2B5T6-F1
#
_entry.id   AF-A0ABD2B5T6-F1
#
_cell.length_a   1.000
_cell.length_b   1.000
_cell.length_c   1.000
_cell.angle_alpha   90.00
_cell.angle_beta   90.00
_cell.angle_gamma   90.00
#
_symmetry.space_group_name_H-M   'P 1'
#
loop_
_entity.id
_entity.type
_entity.pdbx_description
1 polymer ?
#
loop_
_entity_poly.entity_id
_entity_poly.type
_entity_poly.pdbx_seq_one_letter_code
_entity_poly.pdbx_strand_id
1 'polypeptide(L)'
;MVTNNSDKSISNMAVYNFLLPGRTYVVNELKEFLTNDDPESAVLLFKSNIHEQIIEQSSWDVVPIVSNYFTSFNANNKKKLFECCETILNIIAEKCNPSETVLQFLEQIESLENDTKFCTMLKPVGISFNKLNDKSKAIEWCVGTIQSYIQALPIPSYDKSDSNKNKNIEETSAISHRIINLYTYIVSFLQSLIQELSLTNITKQDIIFKEYVLGLLIYLLGRPFCYLYEDVTVSRIRDQILKLIFHLAKDVLYPLNFVNDRSILENDRIMINKDSDEKPISGQLEKCEILELQEIVPTLAYANFYFYVITNEALWIKLPQVYHPHYIFQAGIALVNCLLKEQDIGLISKGLIFMELLVKRVEKMSIGPDKLELKIYVMLLHTIINVMIYCESDSERKKALSVFHEYIINIFNMEARYFVILYLYNTCYHSGVLSLVTGLVKTSIIESLGMTPRCTYFFGSNLESLLKGACNLPYGSATDLVEISDEIITTLNLLRFLLIRDRSNETGIWSIVNMLEENYLKPLRQGIDLCKAHWKTKIKDLEEAKTKNKSHISNETEADKKVMLSVGNKKLPAMPIAQKLKFSHQVLCGLDVMESLLIRVNESLLISRVLVRYQSNDNIHQEEQHESSNEETEEEYEKKTKRKILIASMNFVPELGWSRQAISAGAESIGYPGIIHGMFPNGGAELVAHFYSSCNNELNKILKEKYEKIQADPAKKVQDTGKQICYAIETRLRMIIPYKKNWPQAIALMTLPPNVPTVLANLVTLVDDICYYTGDRSIDINWYTKRVVLAGIYKTTELYMLQDNSEDNKETWKFLKRRIEDVDQLHRIISVTSDLQQPEQALKQAKEIASATIITARNILGWNWYR
;
A
#
# COMPACT_ATOMS: atom_id res chain seq x y z
N MET A 1 -71.24 15.47 -32.57
CA MET A 1 -72.10 16.59 -32.99
C MET A 1 -71.22 17.61 -33.69
N VAL A 2 -71.54 17.88 -34.95
CA VAL A 2 -70.96 18.93 -35.79
C VAL A 2 -71.33 20.29 -35.20
N THR A 3 -70.39 21.24 -35.11
CA THR A 3 -70.55 22.65 -35.54
C THR A 3 -69.26 23.46 -35.39
N ASN A 4 -68.75 23.92 -36.53
CA ASN A 4 -68.21 25.24 -36.85
C ASN A 4 -67.13 25.90 -35.97
N ASN A 5 -65.92 25.99 -36.51
CA ASN A 5 -65.19 27.27 -36.65
C ASN A 5 -64.15 27.15 -37.78
N SER A 6 -64.64 27.10 -39.01
CA SER A 6 -63.88 27.32 -40.23
C SER A 6 -64.01 28.80 -40.62
N ASP A 7 -63.10 29.66 -40.16
CA ASP A 7 -62.98 31.02 -40.72
C ASP A 7 -61.65 31.77 -40.39
N LYS A 8 -60.55 31.05 -40.09
CA LYS A 8 -59.22 31.68 -39.93
C LYS A 8 -58.08 31.05 -40.74
N SER A 9 -58.36 30.05 -41.57
CA SER A 9 -57.33 29.38 -42.38
C SER A 9 -57.12 29.98 -43.77
N ILE A 10 -57.95 30.95 -44.20
CA ILE A 10 -57.91 31.47 -45.57
C ILE A 10 -57.14 32.81 -45.69
N SER A 11 -56.79 33.49 -44.59
CA SER A 11 -55.99 34.73 -44.66
C SER A 11 -54.46 34.54 -44.68
N ASN A 12 -53.94 33.36 -44.34
CA ASN A 12 -52.48 33.12 -44.31
C ASN A 12 -51.90 32.61 -45.63
N MET A 13 -52.72 32.06 -46.54
CA MET A 13 -52.25 31.56 -47.84
C MET A 13 -52.06 32.67 -48.88
N ALA A 14 -52.74 33.81 -48.73
CA ALA A 14 -52.63 34.94 -49.65
C ALA A 14 -51.40 35.84 -49.37
N VAL A 15 -50.88 35.84 -48.13
CA VAL A 15 -49.68 36.62 -47.76
C VAL A 15 -48.38 35.88 -48.14
N TYR A 16 -48.41 34.54 -48.18
CA TYR A 16 -47.25 33.70 -48.53
C TYR A 16 -46.78 33.87 -49.99
N ASN A 17 -47.66 34.24 -50.92
CA ASN A 17 -47.33 34.33 -52.35
C ASN A 17 -46.78 35.71 -52.80
N PHE A 18 -46.80 36.75 -51.95
CA PHE A 18 -46.28 38.08 -52.29
C PHE A 18 -44.88 38.39 -51.72
N LEU A 19 -44.39 37.61 -50.74
CA LEU A 19 -43.08 37.81 -50.09
C LEU A 19 -41.94 36.97 -50.69
N LEU A 20 -42.26 35.89 -51.41
CA LEU A 20 -41.29 35.00 -52.07
C LEU A 20 -40.25 35.70 -52.97
N PRO A 21 -40.61 36.65 -53.87
CA PRO A 21 -39.62 37.32 -54.72
C PRO A 21 -38.72 38.29 -53.97
N GLY A 22 -39.20 38.90 -52.87
CA GLY A 22 -38.38 39.76 -52.02
C GLY A 22 -37.38 38.97 -51.17
N ARG A 23 -37.77 37.77 -50.72
CA ARG A 23 -36.91 36.86 -49.95
C ARG A 23 -35.77 36.30 -50.80
N THR A 24 -36.03 35.88 -52.05
CA THR A 24 -34.96 35.48 -52.98
C THR A 24 -34.07 36.63 -53.41
N TYR A 25 -34.61 37.85 -53.54
CA TYR A 25 -33.82 39.05 -53.84
C TYR A 25 -32.77 39.35 -52.75
N VAL A 26 -33.21 39.44 -51.48
CA VAL A 26 -32.34 39.69 -50.32
C VAL A 26 -31.25 38.62 -50.19
N VAL A 27 -31.60 37.35 -50.41
CA VAL A 27 -30.65 36.22 -50.36
C VAL A 27 -29.63 36.27 -51.50
N ASN A 28 -30.04 36.66 -52.71
CA ASN A 28 -29.15 36.75 -53.87
C ASN A 28 -28.21 37.95 -53.80
N GLU A 29 -28.70 39.13 -53.39
CA GLU A 29 -27.85 40.31 -53.14
C GLU A 29 -26.82 40.03 -52.04
N LEU A 30 -27.23 39.36 -50.94
CA LEU A 30 -26.31 38.97 -49.90
C LEU A 30 -25.20 38.05 -50.45
N LYS A 31 -25.54 37.07 -51.29
CA LYS A 31 -24.54 36.20 -51.93
C LYS A 31 -23.59 37.01 -52.80
N GLU A 32 -24.10 37.93 -53.62
CA GLU A 32 -23.26 38.79 -54.47
C GLU A 32 -22.30 39.66 -53.63
N PHE A 33 -22.79 40.34 -52.60
CA PHE A 33 -21.94 41.18 -51.73
C PHE A 33 -20.87 40.38 -50.99
N LEU A 34 -21.21 39.18 -50.51
CA LEU A 34 -20.25 38.29 -49.85
C LEU A 34 -19.23 37.68 -50.84
N THR A 35 -19.61 37.42 -52.10
CA THR A 35 -18.66 36.98 -53.14
C THR A 35 -17.75 38.10 -53.62
N ASN A 36 -18.22 39.35 -53.61
CA ASN A 36 -17.48 40.53 -54.05
C ASN A 36 -16.64 41.19 -52.95
N ASP A 37 -16.65 40.65 -51.73
CA ASP A 37 -15.91 41.16 -50.55
C ASP A 37 -16.31 42.60 -50.18
N ASP A 38 -17.61 42.92 -50.27
CA ASP A 38 -18.18 44.23 -49.90
C ASP A 38 -18.96 44.15 -48.56
N PRO A 39 -18.27 44.30 -47.41
CA PRO A 39 -18.88 44.15 -46.09
C PRO A 39 -19.81 45.30 -45.71
N GLU A 40 -19.62 46.52 -46.23
CA GLU A 40 -20.39 47.70 -45.83
C GLU A 40 -21.81 47.64 -46.41
N SER A 41 -21.93 47.30 -47.69
CA SER A 41 -23.23 47.12 -48.36
C SER A 41 -24.01 45.94 -47.76
N ALA A 42 -23.32 44.84 -47.42
CA ALA A 42 -23.94 43.68 -46.80
C ALA A 42 -24.55 44.00 -45.42
N VAL A 43 -23.88 44.78 -44.56
CA VAL A 43 -24.43 45.20 -43.26
C VAL A 43 -25.57 46.21 -43.42
N LEU A 44 -25.45 47.14 -44.37
CA LEU A 44 -26.49 48.14 -44.66
C LEU A 44 -27.82 47.50 -45.05
N LEU A 45 -27.78 46.40 -45.81
CA LEU A 45 -28.95 45.62 -46.20
C LEU A 45 -29.80 45.21 -44.98
N PHE A 46 -29.15 44.76 -43.90
CA PHE A 46 -29.81 44.32 -42.67
C PHE A 46 -30.10 45.44 -41.66
N LYS A 47 -29.41 46.59 -41.76
CA LYS A 47 -29.68 47.78 -40.93
C LYS A 47 -30.79 48.68 -41.46
N SER A 48 -31.07 48.63 -42.76
CA SER A 48 -32.14 49.42 -43.36
C SER A 48 -33.52 48.90 -42.93
N ASN A 49 -34.45 49.78 -42.52
CA ASN A 49 -35.82 49.42 -42.13
C ASN A 49 -36.69 48.94 -43.32
N ILE A 50 -36.14 48.91 -44.54
CA ILE A 50 -36.89 48.67 -45.78
C ILE A 50 -37.28 47.19 -45.91
N HIS A 51 -36.49 46.27 -45.35
CA HIS A 51 -36.67 44.82 -45.50
C HIS A 51 -37.03 44.09 -44.21
N GLU A 52 -37.47 44.80 -43.17
CA GLU A 52 -37.63 44.27 -41.81
C GLU A 52 -38.58 43.05 -41.72
N GLN A 53 -39.75 43.11 -42.37
CA GLN A 53 -40.70 41.98 -42.42
C GLN A 53 -40.19 40.75 -43.18
N ILE A 54 -39.32 40.96 -44.17
CA ILE A 54 -38.70 39.87 -44.95
C ILE A 54 -37.58 39.23 -44.11
N ILE A 55 -36.80 40.06 -43.39
CA ILE A 55 -35.70 39.62 -42.54
C ILE A 55 -36.21 38.75 -41.38
N GLU A 56 -37.34 39.11 -40.76
CA GLU A 56 -37.97 38.34 -39.67
C GLU A 56 -38.26 36.87 -40.05
N GLN A 57 -38.48 36.58 -41.33
CA GLN A 57 -38.82 35.25 -41.85
C GLN A 57 -37.69 34.56 -42.62
N SER A 58 -36.54 35.22 -42.82
CA SER A 58 -35.45 34.72 -43.70
C SER A 58 -34.31 34.00 -42.98
N SER A 59 -34.44 33.70 -41.68
CA SER A 59 -33.40 33.04 -40.87
C SER A 59 -32.88 31.74 -41.51
N TRP A 60 -33.78 30.91 -42.05
CA TRP A 60 -33.45 29.63 -42.69
C TRP A 60 -32.55 29.76 -43.93
N ASP A 61 -32.67 30.83 -44.71
CA ASP A 61 -31.91 31.00 -45.94
C ASP A 61 -30.58 31.73 -45.71
N VAL A 62 -30.60 32.73 -44.82
CA VAL A 62 -29.44 33.61 -44.60
C VAL A 62 -28.38 32.94 -43.73
N VAL A 63 -28.79 32.24 -42.65
CA VAL A 63 -27.84 31.66 -41.68
C VAL A 63 -26.89 30.67 -42.34
N PRO A 64 -27.31 29.70 -43.17
CA PRO A 64 -26.39 28.76 -43.83
C PRO A 64 -25.37 29.45 -44.74
N ILE A 65 -25.78 30.48 -45.47
CA ILE A 65 -24.91 31.24 -46.40
C ILE A 65 -23.78 31.91 -45.63
N VAL A 66 -24.14 32.69 -44.60
CA VAL A 66 -23.18 33.40 -43.75
C VAL A 66 -22.32 32.39 -42.98
N SER A 67 -22.88 31.26 -42.59
CA SER A 67 -22.19 30.21 -41.84
C SER A 67 -20.94 29.66 -42.56
N ASN A 68 -20.96 29.60 -43.89
CA ASN A 68 -19.86 29.07 -44.71
C ASN A 68 -18.62 29.96 -44.71
N TYR A 69 -18.75 31.23 -44.33
CA TYR A 69 -17.63 32.17 -44.27
C TYR A 69 -16.86 32.11 -42.94
N PHE A 70 -17.35 31.40 -41.92
CA PHE A 70 -16.63 31.21 -40.66
C PHE A 70 -15.59 30.10 -40.76
N THR A 71 -14.48 30.40 -41.42
CA THR A 71 -13.31 29.51 -41.50
C THR A 71 -12.11 30.15 -40.80
N SER A 72 -11.16 29.33 -40.33
CA SER A 72 -9.89 29.81 -39.77
C SER A 72 -9.10 30.67 -40.77
N PHE A 73 -9.22 30.39 -42.06
CA PHE A 73 -8.64 31.21 -43.13
C PHE A 73 -9.24 32.62 -43.17
N ASN A 74 -10.57 32.74 -43.16
CA ASN A 74 -11.22 34.06 -43.20
C ASN A 74 -11.01 34.86 -41.90
N ALA A 75 -10.97 34.18 -40.75
CA ALA A 75 -10.67 34.82 -39.46
C ALA A 75 -9.31 35.55 -39.46
N ASN A 76 -8.30 34.96 -40.13
CA ASN A 76 -6.94 35.52 -40.17
C ASN A 76 -6.72 36.47 -41.36
N ASN A 77 -7.24 36.13 -42.54
CA ASN A 77 -6.90 36.84 -43.79
C ASN A 77 -7.98 37.85 -44.23
N LYS A 78 -9.23 37.68 -43.81
CA LYS A 78 -10.38 38.50 -44.22
C LYS A 78 -11.20 38.98 -43.01
N LYS A 79 -10.53 39.62 -42.06
CA LYS A 79 -11.12 40.02 -40.77
C LYS A 79 -12.38 40.89 -40.90
N LYS A 80 -12.39 41.87 -41.83
CA LYS A 80 -13.55 42.75 -42.05
C LYS A 80 -14.80 42.00 -42.54
N LEU A 81 -14.61 41.04 -43.45
CA LEU A 81 -15.69 40.17 -43.94
C LEU A 81 -16.22 39.28 -42.82
N PHE A 82 -15.31 38.74 -42.00
CA PHE A 82 -15.65 37.92 -40.85
C PHE A 82 -16.46 38.68 -39.79
N GLU A 83 -16.03 39.90 -39.44
CA GLU A 83 -16.76 40.81 -38.53
C GLU A 83 -18.14 41.19 -39.10
N CYS A 84 -18.22 41.47 -40.41
CA CYS A 84 -19.49 41.71 -41.11
C CYS A 84 -20.45 40.52 -40.94
N CYS A 85 -19.99 39.31 -41.24
CA CYS A 85 -20.78 38.09 -41.06
C CYS A 85 -21.26 37.92 -39.60
N GLU A 86 -20.40 38.19 -38.61
CA GLU A 86 -20.79 38.16 -37.18
C GLU A 86 -21.89 39.19 -36.87
N THR A 87 -21.78 40.42 -37.39
CA THR A 87 -22.80 41.45 -37.17
C THR A 87 -24.14 41.09 -37.81
N ILE A 88 -24.14 40.49 -39.01
CA ILE A 88 -25.36 40.03 -39.68
C ILE A 88 -26.05 38.96 -38.84
N LEU A 89 -25.30 37.97 -38.32
CA LEU A 89 -25.89 36.94 -37.47
C LEU A 89 -26.47 37.50 -36.16
N ASN A 90 -25.79 38.47 -35.53
CA ASN A 90 -26.32 39.13 -34.34
C ASN A 90 -27.62 39.89 -34.63
N ILE A 91 -27.71 40.59 -35.78
CA ILE A 91 -28.95 41.27 -36.20
C ILE A 91 -30.09 40.26 -36.45
N ILE A 92 -29.78 39.11 -37.06
CA ILE A 92 -30.77 38.04 -37.27
C ILE A 92 -31.26 37.49 -35.93
N ALA A 93 -30.36 37.23 -34.99
CA ALA A 93 -30.69 36.79 -33.64
C ALA A 93 -31.58 37.82 -32.89
N GLU A 94 -31.33 39.11 -33.08
CA GLU A 94 -32.12 40.19 -32.48
C GLU A 94 -33.50 40.37 -33.12
N LYS A 95 -33.64 40.20 -34.44
CA LYS A 95 -34.89 40.52 -35.16
C LYS A 95 -35.83 39.33 -35.40
N CYS A 96 -35.30 38.12 -35.60
CA CYS A 96 -36.13 36.97 -36.03
C CYS A 96 -36.82 36.24 -34.87
N ASN A 97 -37.69 35.28 -35.22
CA ASN A 97 -38.37 34.38 -34.28
C ASN A 97 -37.34 33.55 -33.49
N PRO A 98 -37.28 33.69 -32.15
CA PRO A 98 -36.20 33.10 -31.34
C PRO A 98 -36.20 31.57 -31.31
N SER A 99 -37.37 30.90 -31.41
CA SER A 99 -37.41 29.42 -31.37
C SER A 99 -36.85 28.79 -32.65
N GLU A 100 -37.10 29.43 -33.79
CA GLU A 100 -36.60 28.98 -35.09
C GLU A 100 -35.12 29.32 -35.27
N THR A 101 -34.67 30.50 -34.82
CA THR A 101 -33.25 30.87 -34.92
C THR A 101 -32.36 30.01 -34.05
N VAL A 102 -32.77 29.65 -32.83
CA VAL A 102 -31.98 28.74 -31.97
C VAL A 102 -31.81 27.39 -32.64
N LEU A 103 -32.88 26.78 -33.16
CA LEU A 103 -32.78 25.49 -33.85
C LEU A 103 -31.86 25.58 -35.08
N GLN A 104 -31.99 26.65 -35.87
CA GLN A 104 -31.18 26.84 -37.08
C GLN A 104 -29.69 27.04 -36.75
N PHE A 105 -29.37 27.82 -35.72
CA PHE A 105 -28.00 27.98 -35.28
C PHE A 105 -27.43 26.66 -34.74
N LEU A 106 -28.22 25.88 -33.99
CA LEU A 106 -27.79 24.58 -33.49
C LEU A 106 -27.59 23.55 -34.62
N GLU A 107 -28.42 23.53 -35.65
CA GLU A 107 -28.23 22.67 -36.83
C GLU A 107 -26.91 22.99 -37.56
N GLN A 108 -26.60 24.28 -37.72
CA GLN A 108 -25.31 24.71 -38.28
C GLN A 108 -24.11 24.42 -37.37
N ILE A 109 -24.34 24.20 -36.08
CA ILE A 109 -23.32 23.77 -35.11
C ILE A 109 -23.14 22.24 -35.16
N GLU A 110 -24.20 21.49 -35.41
CA GLU A 110 -24.13 20.03 -35.55
C GLU A 110 -23.43 19.63 -36.86
N SER A 111 -23.59 20.43 -37.92
CA SER A 111 -23.00 20.19 -39.25
C SER A 111 -21.50 20.52 -39.37
N LEU A 112 -20.69 20.47 -38.29
CA LEU A 112 -19.41 21.18 -38.24
C LEU A 112 -18.13 20.35 -38.45
N GLU A 113 -17.25 20.93 -39.28
CA GLU A 113 -15.85 20.54 -39.50
C GLU A 113 -14.82 21.46 -38.78
N ASN A 114 -15.21 22.63 -38.22
CA ASN A 114 -14.28 23.69 -37.78
C ASN A 114 -14.62 24.37 -36.44
N ASP A 115 -13.63 24.48 -35.54
CA ASP A 115 -13.76 25.05 -34.18
C ASP A 115 -14.11 26.55 -34.17
N THR A 116 -13.63 27.31 -35.15
CA THR A 116 -13.89 28.76 -35.19
C THR A 116 -15.36 29.06 -35.45
N LYS A 117 -16.01 28.27 -36.31
CA LYS A 117 -17.45 28.34 -36.59
C LYS A 117 -18.27 27.97 -35.35
N PHE A 118 -17.84 26.96 -34.60
CA PHE A 118 -18.48 26.59 -33.33
C PHE A 118 -18.47 27.77 -32.35
N CYS A 119 -17.29 28.36 -32.08
CA CYS A 119 -17.15 29.44 -31.10
C CYS A 119 -17.92 30.71 -31.47
N THR A 120 -17.96 31.10 -32.75
CA THR A 120 -18.66 32.32 -33.17
C THR A 120 -20.17 32.18 -33.10
N MET A 121 -20.71 30.99 -33.39
CA MET A 121 -22.15 30.74 -33.39
C MET A 121 -22.78 30.73 -31.99
N LEU A 122 -22.01 30.45 -30.93
CA LEU A 122 -22.52 30.46 -29.55
C LEU A 122 -23.06 31.83 -29.12
N LYS A 123 -22.49 32.94 -29.62
CA LYS A 123 -22.94 34.29 -29.26
C LYS A 123 -24.32 34.64 -29.82
N PRO A 124 -24.62 34.48 -31.13
CA PRO A 124 -25.98 34.61 -31.67
C PRO A 124 -27.01 33.67 -31.03
N VAL A 125 -26.59 32.44 -30.67
CA VAL A 125 -27.43 31.51 -29.90
C VAL A 125 -27.84 32.14 -28.57
N GLY A 126 -26.89 32.71 -27.82
CA GLY A 126 -27.16 33.36 -26.54
C GLY A 126 -28.13 34.54 -26.65
N ILE A 127 -27.98 35.38 -27.69
CA ILE A 127 -28.89 36.51 -27.96
C ILE A 127 -30.31 36.00 -28.23
N SER A 128 -30.45 34.96 -29.06
CA SER A 128 -31.75 34.36 -29.38
C SER A 128 -32.39 33.70 -28.15
N PHE A 129 -31.58 33.08 -27.30
CA PHE A 129 -32.02 32.46 -26.05
C PHE A 129 -32.63 33.45 -25.06
N ASN A 130 -32.04 34.64 -24.92
CA ASN A 130 -32.54 35.65 -23.99
C ASN A 130 -33.94 36.16 -24.35
N LYS A 131 -34.32 36.08 -25.63
CA LYS A 131 -35.65 36.45 -26.13
C LYS A 131 -36.73 35.38 -25.90
N LEU A 132 -36.37 34.14 -25.55
CA LEU A 132 -37.32 33.04 -25.38
C LEU A 132 -38.09 33.15 -24.06
N ASN A 133 -39.42 33.05 -24.15
CA ASN A 133 -40.30 32.95 -22.98
C ASN A 133 -40.22 31.57 -22.31
N ASP A 134 -40.17 30.49 -23.11
CA ASP A 134 -39.94 29.12 -22.62
C ASP A 134 -38.56 28.64 -23.08
N LYS A 135 -37.63 28.54 -22.12
CA LYS A 135 -36.24 28.16 -22.37
C LYS A 135 -36.02 26.65 -22.25
N SER A 136 -37.00 25.84 -21.82
CA SER A 136 -36.78 24.46 -21.39
C SER A 136 -36.43 23.48 -22.52
N LYS A 137 -37.07 23.58 -23.69
CA LYS A 137 -36.75 22.73 -24.85
C LYS A 137 -35.52 23.21 -25.61
N ALA A 138 -35.37 24.54 -25.71
CA ALA A 138 -34.23 25.12 -26.38
C ALA A 138 -32.92 24.74 -25.67
N ILE A 139 -32.90 24.76 -24.32
CA ILE A 139 -31.71 24.39 -23.56
C ILE A 139 -31.39 22.91 -23.69
N GLU A 140 -32.39 22.03 -23.75
CA GLU A 140 -32.21 20.60 -23.99
C GLU A 140 -31.47 20.35 -25.32
N TRP A 141 -31.94 20.98 -26.41
CA TRP A 141 -31.26 20.91 -27.71
C TRP A 141 -29.85 21.49 -27.65
N CYS A 142 -29.69 22.65 -27.02
CA CYS A 142 -28.39 23.31 -26.90
C CYS A 142 -27.36 22.47 -26.14
N VAL A 143 -27.77 21.87 -25.01
CA VAL A 143 -26.94 20.95 -24.23
C VAL A 143 -26.57 19.74 -25.07
N GLY A 144 -27.53 19.10 -25.74
CA GLY A 144 -27.28 17.95 -26.61
C GLY A 144 -26.26 18.25 -27.72
N THR A 145 -26.41 19.38 -28.41
CA THR A 145 -25.49 19.80 -29.48
C THR A 145 -24.09 20.08 -28.95
N ILE A 146 -23.96 20.80 -27.83
CA ILE A 146 -22.65 21.09 -27.22
C ILE A 146 -21.99 19.80 -26.74
N GLN A 147 -22.74 18.89 -26.11
CA GLN A 147 -22.22 17.62 -25.62
C GLN A 147 -21.72 16.73 -26.76
N SER A 148 -22.50 16.62 -27.85
CA SER A 148 -22.11 15.89 -29.06
C SER A 148 -20.79 16.43 -29.64
N TYR A 149 -20.66 17.75 -29.72
CA TYR A 149 -19.42 18.39 -30.19
C TYR A 149 -18.22 18.08 -29.29
N ILE A 150 -18.40 18.19 -27.96
CA ILE A 150 -17.33 17.89 -26.99
C ILE A 150 -16.93 16.42 -27.04
N GLN A 151 -17.89 15.51 -27.21
CA GLN A 151 -17.63 14.08 -27.29
C GLN A 151 -16.84 13.70 -28.54
N ALA A 152 -16.96 14.45 -29.62
CA ALA A 152 -16.19 14.27 -30.85
C ALA A 152 -14.72 14.76 -30.74
N LEU A 153 -14.34 15.48 -29.67
CA LEU A 153 -12.98 15.97 -29.51
C LEU A 153 -11.98 14.84 -29.18
N PRO A 154 -10.74 14.91 -29.70
CA PRO A 154 -9.71 13.93 -29.37
C PRO A 154 -9.28 14.05 -27.90
N ILE A 155 -9.01 12.91 -27.28
CA ILE A 155 -8.51 12.82 -25.91
C ILE A 155 -6.97 12.92 -25.93
N PRO A 156 -6.34 13.77 -25.11
CA PRO A 156 -4.89 13.83 -25.00
C PRO A 156 -4.34 12.54 -24.37
N SER A 157 -3.41 11.85 -25.04
CA SER A 157 -2.75 10.64 -24.55
C SER A 157 -1.31 10.95 -24.13
N TYR A 158 -0.98 10.72 -22.86
CA TYR A 158 0.36 10.96 -22.32
C TYR A 158 1.13 9.64 -22.17
N ASP A 159 1.27 8.86 -23.24
CA ASP A 159 2.03 7.61 -23.22
C ASP A 159 3.52 7.89 -22.98
N LYS A 160 4.08 7.24 -21.95
CA LYS A 160 5.49 7.37 -21.55
C LYS A 160 6.39 6.31 -22.20
N SER A 161 5.84 5.41 -23.02
CA SER A 161 6.49 4.16 -23.45
C SER A 161 7.18 4.18 -24.81
N ASP A 162 7.21 5.29 -25.55
CA ASP A 162 7.80 5.30 -26.91
C ASP A 162 9.06 6.18 -27.08
N SER A 163 9.97 5.67 -27.90
CA SER A 163 11.23 6.28 -28.34
C SER A 163 11.09 7.56 -29.18
N ASN A 164 9.86 8.07 -29.39
CA ASN A 164 9.54 9.27 -30.17
C ASN A 164 8.95 10.40 -29.31
N LYS A 165 9.66 10.77 -28.22
CA LYS A 165 9.18 11.74 -27.23
C LYS A 165 8.76 13.10 -27.80
N ASN A 166 9.42 13.65 -28.83
CA ASN A 166 9.18 15.04 -29.23
C ASN A 166 7.94 15.25 -30.10
N LYS A 167 7.60 14.29 -30.98
CA LYS A 167 6.44 14.42 -31.89
C LYS A 167 5.10 14.26 -31.17
N ASN A 168 5.00 13.29 -30.26
CA ASN A 168 3.78 13.06 -29.48
C ASN A 168 3.49 14.21 -28.50
N ILE A 169 4.52 14.90 -27.98
CA ILE A 169 4.34 16.05 -27.07
C ILE A 169 3.76 17.26 -27.80
N GLU A 170 4.26 17.57 -29.00
CA GLU A 170 3.74 18.69 -29.80
C GLU A 170 2.27 18.45 -30.19
N GLU A 171 1.92 17.24 -30.65
CA GLU A 171 0.54 16.89 -30.99
C GLU A 171 -0.39 16.92 -29.77
N THR A 172 0.05 16.39 -28.62
CA THR A 172 -0.73 16.40 -27.37
C THR A 172 -0.94 17.82 -26.83
N SER A 173 0.08 18.68 -26.94
CA SER A 173 -0.04 20.09 -26.55
C SER A 173 -1.00 20.86 -27.46
N ALA A 174 -0.99 20.60 -28.76
CA ALA A 174 -1.93 21.21 -29.71
C ALA A 174 -3.39 20.81 -29.42
N ILE A 175 -3.63 19.52 -29.14
CA ILE A 175 -4.95 19.03 -28.70
C ILE A 175 -5.39 19.70 -27.39
N SER A 176 -4.48 19.80 -26.42
CA SER A 176 -4.77 20.44 -25.12
C SER A 176 -5.13 21.92 -25.29
N HIS A 177 -4.38 22.67 -26.10
CA HIS A 177 -4.67 24.07 -26.41
C HIS A 177 -6.02 24.24 -27.14
N ARG A 178 -6.33 23.34 -28.08
CA ARG A 178 -7.62 23.32 -28.78
C ARG A 178 -8.78 23.17 -27.79
N ILE A 179 -8.69 22.22 -26.87
CA ILE A 179 -9.72 21.99 -25.83
C ILE A 179 -9.86 23.21 -24.91
N ILE A 180 -8.74 23.75 -24.39
CA ILE A 180 -8.74 24.91 -23.48
C ILE A 180 -9.41 26.13 -24.12
N ASN A 181 -9.12 26.39 -25.40
CA ASN A 181 -9.71 27.52 -26.13
C ASN A 181 -11.23 27.33 -26.25
N LEU A 182 -11.69 26.16 -26.72
CA LEU A 182 -13.11 25.83 -26.84
C LEU A 182 -13.85 26.00 -25.50
N TYR A 183 -13.28 25.47 -24.42
CA TYR A 183 -13.86 25.56 -23.09
C TYR A 183 -13.98 27.00 -22.60
N THR A 184 -13.03 27.87 -22.94
CA THR A 184 -13.10 29.29 -22.58
C THR A 184 -14.32 29.97 -23.22
N TYR A 185 -14.60 29.68 -24.49
CA TYR A 185 -15.79 30.21 -25.18
C TYR A 185 -17.09 29.64 -24.62
N ILE A 186 -17.15 28.33 -24.35
CA ILE A 186 -18.33 27.67 -23.77
C ILE A 186 -18.63 28.23 -22.37
N VAL A 187 -17.63 28.37 -21.51
CA VAL A 187 -17.81 28.91 -20.14
C VAL A 187 -18.25 30.37 -20.18
N SER A 188 -17.72 31.18 -21.10
CA SER A 188 -18.16 32.56 -21.31
C SER A 188 -19.63 32.63 -21.74
N PHE A 189 -20.04 31.76 -22.66
CA PHE A 189 -21.43 31.63 -23.11
C PHE A 189 -22.36 31.19 -21.97
N LEU A 190 -21.99 30.19 -21.18
CA LEU A 190 -22.79 29.75 -20.03
C LEU A 190 -22.88 30.84 -18.96
N GLN A 191 -21.81 31.60 -18.75
CA GLN A 191 -21.82 32.72 -17.81
C GLN A 191 -22.82 33.80 -18.24
N SER A 192 -22.92 34.14 -19.54
CA SER A 192 -23.90 35.12 -20.01
C SER A 192 -25.34 34.63 -19.84
N LEU A 193 -25.61 33.34 -20.03
CA LEU A 193 -26.92 32.74 -19.76
C LEU A 193 -27.30 32.76 -18.27
N ILE A 194 -26.33 32.61 -17.37
CA ILE A 194 -26.57 32.54 -15.91
C ILE A 194 -26.81 33.91 -15.28
N GLN A 195 -26.15 34.98 -15.76
CA GLN A 195 -26.28 36.33 -15.19
C GLN A 195 -27.72 36.87 -15.25
N GLU A 196 -28.53 36.38 -16.19
CA GLU A 196 -29.91 36.80 -16.39
C GLU A 196 -30.92 36.07 -15.46
N LEU A 197 -30.52 34.97 -14.80
CA LEU A 197 -31.38 34.23 -13.85
C LEU A 197 -31.60 34.95 -12.50
N SER A 198 -31.25 36.23 -12.40
CA SER A 198 -31.36 36.99 -11.17
C SER A 198 -32.74 37.64 -11.02
N LEU A 199 -33.52 37.07 -10.09
CA LEU A 199 -34.56 37.67 -9.24
C LEU A 199 -36.05 37.50 -9.64
N THR A 200 -36.76 36.92 -8.66
CA THR A 200 -38.22 36.97 -8.35
C THR A 200 -39.15 36.05 -9.16
N ASN A 201 -39.65 35.01 -8.45
CA ASN A 201 -40.58 33.94 -8.86
C ASN A 201 -40.01 32.87 -9.81
N ILE A 202 -39.47 31.80 -9.20
CA ILE A 202 -38.97 30.61 -9.91
C ILE A 202 -40.17 29.84 -10.47
N THR A 203 -40.30 29.76 -11.79
CA THR A 203 -41.27 28.89 -12.46
C THR A 203 -40.73 27.46 -12.57
N LYS A 204 -41.59 26.47 -12.87
CA LYS A 204 -41.15 25.08 -13.10
C LYS A 204 -40.17 24.97 -14.29
N GLN A 205 -40.34 25.82 -15.31
CA GLN A 205 -39.45 25.87 -16.47
C GLN A 205 -38.06 26.40 -16.10
N ASP A 206 -37.95 27.36 -15.18
CA ASP A 206 -36.66 27.86 -14.68
C ASP A 206 -35.88 26.79 -13.90
N ILE A 207 -36.57 25.89 -13.20
CA ILE A 207 -35.95 24.75 -12.52
C ILE A 207 -35.35 23.78 -13.53
N ILE A 208 -36.11 23.42 -14.58
CA ILE A 208 -35.64 22.54 -15.65
C ILE A 208 -34.43 23.17 -16.36
N PHE A 209 -34.52 24.46 -16.71
CA PHE A 209 -33.41 25.19 -17.32
C PHE A 209 -32.15 25.15 -16.45
N LYS A 210 -32.32 25.43 -15.16
CA LYS A 210 -31.24 25.37 -14.19
C LYS A 210 -30.61 23.99 -14.07
N GLU A 211 -31.39 22.93 -14.08
CA GLU A 211 -30.89 21.54 -14.02
C GLU A 211 -30.08 21.17 -15.26
N TYR A 212 -30.54 21.52 -16.47
CA TYR A 212 -29.77 21.31 -17.70
C TYR A 212 -28.45 22.09 -17.70
N VAL A 213 -28.45 23.35 -17.31
CA VAL A 213 -27.22 24.16 -17.22
C VAL A 213 -26.27 23.60 -16.16
N LEU A 214 -26.79 23.20 -14.99
CA LEU A 214 -26.00 22.56 -13.94
C LEU A 214 -25.40 21.23 -14.44
N GLY A 215 -26.19 20.41 -15.12
CA GLY A 215 -25.76 19.16 -15.73
C GLY A 215 -24.64 19.38 -16.74
N LEU A 216 -24.79 20.36 -17.63
CA LEU A 216 -23.75 20.71 -18.61
C LEU A 216 -22.47 21.20 -17.93
N LEU A 217 -22.55 22.06 -16.90
CA LEU A 217 -21.38 22.52 -16.16
C LEU A 217 -20.61 21.36 -15.50
N ILE A 218 -21.32 20.38 -14.95
CA ILE A 218 -20.69 19.18 -14.39
C ILE A 218 -20.12 18.31 -15.52
N TYR A 219 -20.84 18.13 -16.62
CA TYR A 219 -20.41 17.41 -17.82
C TYR A 219 -19.08 17.95 -18.36
N LEU A 220 -18.89 19.27 -18.40
CA LEU A 220 -17.64 19.90 -18.83
C LEU A 220 -16.44 19.42 -18.01
N LEU A 221 -16.60 19.10 -16.72
CA LEU A 221 -15.50 18.57 -15.91
C LEU A 221 -15.20 17.09 -16.21
N GLY A 222 -16.01 16.41 -17.02
CA GLY A 222 -15.80 15.04 -17.50
C GLY A 222 -14.86 14.97 -18.71
N ARG A 223 -15.19 14.13 -19.69
CA ARG A 223 -14.36 13.95 -20.89
C ARG A 223 -14.56 15.14 -21.87
N PRO A 224 -13.50 15.66 -22.51
CA PRO A 224 -12.08 15.29 -22.38
C PRO A 224 -11.33 16.03 -21.26
N PHE A 225 -11.95 17.00 -20.58
CA PHE A 225 -11.29 17.86 -19.58
C PHE A 225 -10.55 17.10 -18.49
N CYS A 226 -11.09 15.99 -18.00
CA CYS A 226 -10.51 15.20 -16.92
C CYS A 226 -9.11 14.64 -17.23
N TYR A 227 -8.79 14.46 -18.52
CA TYR A 227 -7.49 13.99 -18.99
C TYR A 227 -6.45 15.10 -19.14
N LEU A 228 -6.83 16.38 -19.07
CA LEU A 228 -5.88 17.48 -19.19
C LEU A 228 -4.91 17.53 -17.99
N TYR A 229 -3.64 17.82 -18.27
CA TYR A 229 -2.67 18.13 -17.24
C TYR A 229 -3.02 19.46 -16.54
N GLU A 230 -2.84 19.51 -15.22
CA GLU A 230 -3.30 20.63 -14.40
C GLU A 230 -2.31 21.81 -14.46
N ASP A 231 -2.55 22.73 -15.39
CA ASP A 231 -1.79 23.99 -15.55
C ASP A 231 -2.57 25.22 -15.04
N VAL A 232 -1.92 26.40 -15.02
CA VAL A 232 -2.53 27.68 -14.60
C VAL A 232 -3.78 28.05 -15.41
N THR A 233 -3.81 27.70 -16.70
CA THR A 233 -4.95 27.95 -17.58
C THR A 233 -6.12 27.00 -17.30
N VAL A 234 -5.84 25.70 -17.17
CA VAL A 234 -6.83 24.66 -16.86
C VAL A 234 -7.47 24.91 -15.49
N SER A 235 -6.66 25.22 -14.48
CA SER A 235 -7.14 25.57 -13.14
C SER A 235 -8.02 26.82 -13.14
N ARG A 236 -7.73 27.83 -13.96
CA ARG A 236 -8.59 29.02 -14.10
C ARG A 236 -9.97 28.67 -14.67
N ILE A 237 -10.02 27.84 -15.72
CA ILE A 237 -11.29 27.40 -16.33
C ILE A 237 -12.09 26.56 -15.34
N ARG A 238 -11.43 25.58 -14.69
CA ARG A 238 -12.02 24.78 -13.62
C ARG A 238 -12.64 25.66 -12.54
N ASP A 239 -11.89 26.64 -12.04
CA ASP A 239 -12.36 27.52 -10.95
C ASP A 239 -13.53 28.41 -11.40
N GLN A 240 -13.59 28.81 -12.68
CA GLN A 240 -14.75 29.49 -13.26
C GLN A 240 -15.98 28.57 -13.29
N ILE A 241 -15.83 27.34 -13.78
CA ILE A 241 -16.91 26.34 -13.81
C ILE A 241 -17.42 26.09 -12.40
N LEU A 242 -16.53 25.84 -11.43
CA LEU A 242 -16.90 25.61 -10.04
C LEU A 242 -17.65 26.83 -9.47
N LYS A 243 -17.20 28.06 -9.70
CA LYS A 243 -17.91 29.26 -9.24
C LYS A 243 -19.34 29.35 -9.81
N LEU A 244 -19.54 29.00 -11.09
CA LEU A 244 -20.86 28.98 -11.72
C LEU A 244 -21.75 27.89 -11.09
N ILE A 245 -21.20 26.70 -10.85
CA ILE A 245 -21.91 25.61 -10.17
C ILE A 245 -22.37 26.05 -8.77
N PHE A 246 -21.49 26.62 -7.96
CA PHE A 246 -21.82 27.09 -6.60
C PHE A 246 -22.80 28.28 -6.60
N HIS A 247 -22.83 29.09 -7.68
CA HIS A 247 -23.82 30.16 -7.82
C HIS A 247 -25.22 29.61 -8.13
N LEU A 248 -25.30 28.56 -8.97
CA LEU A 248 -26.56 27.94 -9.34
C LEU A 248 -27.08 26.99 -8.27
N ALA A 249 -26.26 26.05 -7.81
CA ALA A 249 -26.69 24.99 -6.90
C ALA A 249 -26.92 25.57 -5.49
N LYS A 250 -28.13 25.37 -4.95
CA LYS A 250 -28.42 25.64 -3.53
C LYS A 250 -27.74 24.61 -2.62
N ASP A 251 -27.75 23.36 -3.07
CA ASP A 251 -27.06 22.24 -2.45
C ASP A 251 -26.23 21.53 -3.50
N VAL A 252 -24.90 21.60 -3.34
CA VAL A 252 -23.92 21.01 -4.25
C VAL A 252 -23.75 19.49 -4.01
N LEU A 253 -24.17 19.00 -2.84
CA LEU A 253 -24.10 17.58 -2.50
C LEU A 253 -25.36 16.82 -2.91
N TYR A 254 -26.47 17.50 -3.23
CA TYR A 254 -27.70 16.89 -3.71
C TYR A 254 -27.49 15.87 -4.85
N PRO A 255 -26.65 16.13 -5.88
CA PRO A 255 -26.41 15.16 -6.94
C PRO A 255 -25.72 13.85 -6.50
N LEU A 256 -25.16 13.75 -5.29
CA LEU A 256 -24.62 12.49 -4.76
C LEU A 256 -25.69 11.43 -4.57
N ASN A 257 -26.96 11.82 -4.37
CA ASN A 257 -28.08 10.88 -4.28
C ASN A 257 -28.16 10.02 -5.54
N PHE A 258 -28.13 10.65 -6.71
CA PHE A 258 -28.17 9.97 -8.00
C PHE A 258 -26.97 9.06 -8.23
N VAL A 259 -25.79 9.43 -7.73
CA VAL A 259 -24.59 8.58 -7.81
C VAL A 259 -24.78 7.30 -6.99
N ASN A 260 -25.34 7.42 -5.80
CA ASN A 260 -25.66 6.26 -4.96
C ASN A 260 -26.70 5.37 -5.64
N ASP A 261 -27.79 5.93 -6.18
CA ASP A 261 -28.83 5.17 -6.87
C ASP A 261 -28.29 4.44 -8.11
N ARG A 262 -27.45 5.11 -8.91
CA ARG A 262 -26.75 4.48 -10.05
C ARG A 262 -25.84 3.34 -9.61
N SER A 263 -25.11 3.51 -8.50
CA SER A 263 -24.22 2.46 -7.98
C SER A 263 -25.00 1.22 -7.53
N ILE A 264 -26.21 1.40 -6.99
CA ILE A 264 -27.10 0.31 -6.59
C ILE A 264 -27.64 -0.40 -7.84
N LEU A 265 -28.10 0.35 -8.84
CA LEU A 265 -28.63 -0.21 -10.10
C LEU A 265 -27.58 -0.98 -10.93
N GLU A 266 -26.34 -0.51 -10.98
CA GLU A 266 -25.25 -1.27 -11.62
C GLU A 266 -24.97 -2.60 -10.89
N ASN A 267 -25.14 -2.64 -9.57
CA ASN A 267 -24.96 -3.85 -8.76
C ASN A 267 -26.08 -4.89 -8.96
N ASP A 268 -27.29 -4.44 -9.28
CA ASP A 268 -28.47 -5.29 -9.58
C ASP A 268 -28.46 -5.80 -11.03
N ARG A 269 -28.00 -5.02 -12.01
CA ARG A 269 -27.81 -5.51 -13.40
C ARG A 269 -26.83 -6.68 -13.49
N ILE A 270 -25.84 -6.75 -12.59
CA ILE A 270 -24.92 -7.90 -12.49
C ILE A 270 -25.64 -9.17 -11.98
N MET A 271 -26.75 -9.04 -11.24
CA MET A 271 -27.60 -10.17 -10.83
C MET A 271 -28.59 -10.60 -11.92
N ILE A 272 -29.08 -9.66 -12.75
CA ILE A 272 -30.11 -9.92 -13.77
C ILE A 272 -29.53 -10.47 -15.09
N ASN A 273 -28.22 -10.36 -15.32
CA ASN A 273 -27.55 -11.03 -16.46
C ASN A 273 -27.45 -12.57 -16.35
N LYS A 274 -28.38 -13.20 -15.63
CA LYS A 274 -28.66 -14.63 -15.74
C LYS A 274 -30.04 -15.01 -16.24
N ASP A 275 -31.02 -14.11 -16.31
CA ASP A 275 -32.28 -14.41 -17.02
C ASP A 275 -33.10 -13.13 -17.24
N SER A 276 -33.71 -13.04 -18.43
CA SER A 276 -34.70 -12.07 -18.92
C SER A 276 -34.23 -10.72 -19.51
N ASP A 277 -34.26 -10.68 -20.84
CA ASP A 277 -34.46 -9.48 -21.66
C ASP A 277 -35.83 -8.87 -21.38
N GLU A 278 -35.95 -7.96 -20.41
CA GLU A 278 -37.07 -7.04 -20.35
C GLU A 278 -36.57 -5.59 -20.28
N LYS A 279 -36.87 -4.83 -21.34
CA LYS A 279 -36.69 -3.37 -21.39
C LYS A 279 -37.59 -2.73 -20.33
N PRO A 280 -37.11 -1.78 -19.52
CA PRO A 280 -37.98 -1.08 -18.60
C PRO A 280 -38.96 -0.21 -19.40
N ILE A 281 -40.23 -0.40 -19.07
CA ILE A 281 -41.42 0.22 -19.63
C ILE A 281 -41.35 1.74 -19.44
N SER A 282 -41.54 2.47 -20.53
CA SER A 282 -41.81 3.91 -20.55
C SER A 282 -43.12 4.22 -19.82
N GLY A 283 -43.02 4.85 -18.65
CA GLY A 283 -44.21 5.37 -17.97
C GLY A 283 -43.92 5.97 -16.61
N GLN A 284 -44.23 7.27 -16.46
CA GLN A 284 -44.29 8.07 -15.23
C GLN A 284 -42.99 8.79 -14.80
N LEU A 285 -42.55 9.75 -15.63
CA LEU A 285 -41.64 10.83 -15.24
C LEU A 285 -42.42 11.95 -14.49
N GLU A 286 -42.62 11.80 -13.18
CA GLU A 286 -43.21 12.86 -12.33
C GLU A 286 -42.22 13.49 -11.31
N LYS A 287 -40.93 13.19 -11.38
CA LYS A 287 -39.88 13.96 -10.70
C LYS A 287 -38.83 14.43 -11.72
N CYS A 288 -38.43 15.70 -11.62
CA CYS A 288 -37.33 16.24 -12.41
C CYS A 288 -36.01 15.57 -11.97
N GLU A 289 -35.69 14.44 -12.61
CA GLU A 289 -34.46 13.65 -12.37
C GLU A 289 -33.52 13.77 -13.58
N ILE A 290 -33.43 14.96 -14.17
CA ILE A 290 -32.61 15.23 -15.37
C ILE A 290 -31.13 14.94 -15.08
N LEU A 291 -30.67 15.29 -13.88
CA LEU A 291 -29.30 15.03 -13.41
C LEU A 291 -29.01 13.53 -13.21
N GLU A 292 -30.03 12.68 -13.10
CA GLU A 292 -29.87 11.23 -12.97
C GLU A 292 -29.55 10.55 -14.30
N LEU A 293 -29.84 11.19 -15.44
CA LEU A 293 -29.60 10.61 -16.76
C LEU A 293 -28.10 10.55 -17.08
N GLN A 294 -27.57 9.34 -17.33
CA GLN A 294 -26.15 9.14 -17.69
C GLN A 294 -25.77 9.86 -18.99
N GLU A 295 -26.72 10.01 -19.91
CA GLU A 295 -26.57 10.73 -21.18
C GLU A 295 -26.24 12.22 -20.94
N ILE A 296 -26.81 12.80 -19.88
CA ILE A 296 -26.62 14.22 -19.56
C ILE A 296 -25.38 14.41 -18.69
N VAL A 297 -25.21 13.60 -17.64
CA VAL A 297 -24.03 13.69 -16.76
C VAL A 297 -23.43 12.31 -16.52
N PRO A 298 -22.31 11.99 -17.20
CA PRO A 298 -21.56 10.76 -16.97
C PRO A 298 -21.00 10.66 -15.54
N THR A 299 -20.91 9.44 -14.99
CA THR A 299 -20.36 9.19 -13.65
C THR A 299 -18.92 9.70 -13.50
N LEU A 300 -18.12 9.64 -14.57
CA LEU A 300 -16.75 10.17 -14.59
C LEU A 300 -16.71 11.69 -14.39
N ALA A 301 -17.70 12.42 -14.91
CA ALA A 301 -17.82 13.86 -14.74
C ALA A 301 -18.13 14.21 -13.27
N TYR A 302 -19.05 13.48 -12.64
CA TYR A 302 -19.27 13.57 -11.19
C TYR A 302 -18.01 13.25 -10.39
N ALA A 303 -17.26 12.22 -10.79
CA ALA A 303 -16.06 11.82 -10.06
C ALA A 303 -14.99 12.91 -10.08
N ASN A 304 -14.72 13.51 -11.24
CA ASN A 304 -13.74 14.60 -11.36
C ASN A 304 -14.26 15.89 -10.68
N PHE A 305 -15.55 16.19 -10.77
CA PHE A 305 -16.16 17.32 -10.06
C PHE A 305 -16.00 17.21 -8.54
N TYR A 306 -16.44 16.08 -7.96
CA TYR A 306 -16.36 15.88 -6.52
C TYR A 306 -14.92 15.72 -6.01
N PHE A 307 -14.00 15.22 -6.85
CA PHE A 307 -12.57 15.27 -6.56
C PHE A 307 -12.11 16.70 -6.28
N TYR A 308 -12.44 17.67 -7.14
CA TYR A 308 -12.05 19.08 -6.93
C TYR A 308 -12.76 19.72 -5.73
N VAL A 309 -14.03 19.42 -5.53
CA VAL A 309 -14.81 19.93 -4.39
C VAL A 309 -14.23 19.44 -3.05
N ILE A 310 -13.83 18.16 -2.99
CA ILE A 310 -13.30 17.54 -1.77
C ILE A 310 -11.84 17.93 -1.55
N THR A 311 -11.04 18.03 -2.60
CA THR A 311 -9.62 18.41 -2.48
C THR A 311 -9.44 19.87 -2.05
N ASN A 312 -10.36 20.77 -2.41
CA ASN A 312 -10.28 22.18 -2.06
C ASN A 312 -10.99 22.50 -0.73
N GLU A 313 -10.21 22.71 0.32
CA GLU A 313 -10.72 23.03 1.67
C GLU A 313 -11.62 24.28 1.69
N ALA A 314 -11.33 25.29 0.87
CA ALA A 314 -12.12 26.52 0.84
C ALA A 314 -13.53 26.32 0.26
N LEU A 315 -13.69 25.36 -0.65
CA LEU A 315 -15.00 24.99 -1.19
C LEU A 315 -15.76 24.10 -0.19
N TRP A 316 -15.05 23.22 0.50
CA TRP A 316 -15.65 22.33 1.49
C TRP A 316 -16.37 23.07 2.61
N ILE A 317 -15.77 24.16 3.14
CA ILE A 317 -16.38 24.99 4.20
C ILE A 317 -17.75 25.56 3.78
N LYS A 318 -17.98 25.74 2.47
CA LYS A 318 -19.24 26.27 1.93
C LYS A 318 -20.32 25.21 1.75
N LEU A 319 -20.02 23.92 1.93
CA LEU A 319 -20.98 22.84 1.72
C LEU A 319 -21.91 22.65 2.93
N PRO A 320 -23.15 22.19 2.72
CA PRO A 320 -24.07 21.88 3.80
C PRO A 320 -23.50 20.79 4.71
N GLN A 321 -23.39 21.09 6.01
CA GLN A 321 -22.92 20.13 7.04
C GLN A 321 -24.03 19.18 7.52
N VAL A 322 -25.15 19.09 6.78
CA VAL A 322 -26.29 18.23 7.11
C VAL A 322 -26.00 16.76 6.76
N TYR A 323 -25.10 16.52 5.80
CA TYR A 323 -24.77 15.19 5.34
C TYR A 323 -23.80 14.50 6.29
N HIS A 324 -24.16 13.29 6.73
CA HIS A 324 -23.29 12.48 7.57
C HIS A 324 -22.03 12.06 6.79
N PRO A 325 -20.82 12.09 7.39
CA PRO A 325 -19.57 11.76 6.69
C PRO A 325 -19.58 10.39 6.02
N HIS A 326 -20.30 9.42 6.59
CA HIS A 326 -20.44 8.08 6.01
C HIS A 326 -21.22 8.07 4.70
N TYR A 327 -22.22 8.95 4.57
CA TYR A 327 -23.00 9.06 3.34
C TYR A 327 -22.13 9.57 2.19
N ILE A 328 -21.35 10.62 2.47
CA ILE A 328 -20.38 11.20 1.52
C ILE A 328 -19.31 10.17 1.17
N PHE A 329 -18.84 9.39 2.15
CA PHE A 329 -17.87 8.33 1.92
C PHE A 329 -18.39 7.23 1.00
N GLN A 330 -19.62 6.74 1.23
CA GLN A 330 -20.23 5.71 0.39
C GLN A 330 -20.37 6.15 -1.07
N ALA A 331 -20.90 7.35 -1.30
CA ALA A 331 -20.99 7.92 -2.65
C ALA A 331 -19.60 8.17 -3.25
N GLY A 332 -18.66 8.65 -2.44
CA GLY A 332 -17.28 8.89 -2.81
C GLY A 332 -16.56 7.62 -3.27
N ILE A 333 -16.79 6.47 -2.63
CA ILE A 333 -16.19 5.18 -3.06
C ILE A 333 -16.62 4.82 -4.49
N ALA A 334 -17.91 4.99 -4.82
CA ALA A 334 -18.40 4.69 -6.17
C ALA A 334 -17.69 5.56 -7.23
N LEU A 335 -17.46 6.84 -6.91
CA LEU A 335 -16.74 7.78 -7.78
C LEU A 335 -15.25 7.46 -7.89
N VAL A 336 -14.59 7.12 -6.78
CA VAL A 336 -13.19 6.67 -6.76
C VAL A 336 -13.02 5.42 -7.62
N ASN A 337 -13.94 4.45 -7.50
CA ASN A 337 -13.92 3.24 -8.29
C ASN A 337 -14.04 3.54 -9.81
N CYS A 338 -14.81 4.57 -10.19
CA CYS A 338 -14.88 5.02 -11.58
C CYS A 338 -13.53 5.57 -12.08
N LEU A 339 -12.81 6.35 -11.27
CA LEU A 339 -11.50 6.91 -11.64
C LEU A 339 -10.40 5.85 -11.73
N LEU A 340 -10.38 4.90 -10.78
CA LEU A 340 -9.33 3.87 -10.71
C LEU A 340 -9.48 2.76 -11.78
N LYS A 341 -10.66 2.64 -12.41
CA LYS A 341 -10.90 1.71 -13.53
C LYS A 341 -10.33 2.21 -14.86
N GLU A 342 -10.07 3.52 -14.98
CA GLU A 342 -9.48 4.11 -16.18
C GLU A 342 -8.01 3.70 -16.33
N GLN A 343 -7.51 3.65 -17.57
CA GLN A 343 -6.11 3.29 -17.85
C GLN A 343 -5.15 4.47 -17.71
N ASP A 344 -5.67 5.71 -17.76
CA ASP A 344 -4.86 6.91 -17.68
C ASP A 344 -4.25 7.11 -16.28
N ILE A 345 -2.93 7.34 -16.25
CA ILE A 345 -2.16 7.49 -15.00
C ILE A 345 -2.62 8.73 -14.21
N GLY A 346 -2.99 9.82 -14.90
CA GLY A 346 -3.47 11.05 -14.27
C GLY A 346 -4.78 10.83 -13.51
N LEU A 347 -5.72 10.11 -14.11
CA LEU A 347 -7.00 9.75 -13.47
C LEU A 347 -6.82 8.78 -12.30
N ILE A 348 -5.94 7.78 -12.44
CA ILE A 348 -5.61 6.85 -11.34
C ILE A 348 -5.05 7.65 -10.16
N SER A 349 -4.12 8.58 -10.41
CA SER A 349 -3.53 9.43 -9.38
C SER A 349 -4.57 10.28 -8.66
N LYS A 350 -5.51 10.90 -9.41
CA LYS A 350 -6.66 11.63 -8.84
C LYS A 350 -7.52 10.72 -7.97
N GLY A 351 -7.85 9.51 -8.45
CA GLY A 351 -8.63 8.53 -7.70
C GLY A 351 -7.97 8.12 -6.37
N LEU A 352 -6.65 7.90 -6.35
CA LEU A 352 -5.90 7.56 -5.15
C LEU A 352 -5.84 8.72 -4.14
N ILE A 353 -5.60 9.95 -4.61
CA ILE A 353 -5.66 11.16 -3.77
C ILE A 353 -7.07 11.33 -3.19
N PHE A 354 -8.08 11.13 -4.02
CA PHE A 354 -9.47 11.25 -3.61
C PHE A 354 -9.79 10.26 -2.49
N MET A 355 -9.37 9.00 -2.64
CA MET A 355 -9.58 7.98 -1.62
C MET A 355 -8.87 8.34 -0.30
N GLU A 356 -7.62 8.79 -0.36
CA GLU A 356 -6.86 9.19 0.83
C GLU A 356 -7.58 10.30 1.62
N LEU A 357 -8.11 11.30 0.93
CA LEU A 357 -8.86 12.40 1.55
C LEU A 357 -10.21 11.94 2.11
N LEU A 358 -10.89 11.03 1.43
CA LEU A 358 -12.14 10.43 1.92
C LEU A 358 -11.92 9.63 3.20
N VAL A 359 -10.86 8.81 3.25
CA VAL A 359 -10.53 8.00 4.43
C VAL A 359 -10.21 8.88 5.65
N LYS A 360 -9.49 9.99 5.45
CA LYS A 360 -9.15 10.93 6.54
C LYS A 360 -10.36 11.62 7.17
N ARG A 361 -11.51 11.64 6.48
CA ARG A 361 -12.73 12.35 6.92
C ARG A 361 -13.73 11.47 7.65
N VAL A 362 -13.56 10.16 7.62
CA VAL A 362 -14.43 9.22 8.31
C VAL A 362 -13.78 8.87 9.65
N GLU A 363 -14.62 8.71 10.69
CA GLU A 363 -14.15 8.24 11.98
C GLU A 363 -13.50 6.85 11.85
N LYS A 364 -12.41 6.64 12.58
CA LYS A 364 -11.67 5.39 12.54
C LYS A 364 -12.54 4.23 13.03
N MET A 365 -12.47 3.09 12.35
CA MET A 365 -13.16 1.83 12.69
C MET A 365 -14.69 1.96 12.76
N SER A 366 -15.28 2.76 11.89
CA SER A 366 -16.70 3.09 11.96
C SER A 366 -17.61 2.19 11.12
N ILE A 367 -17.06 1.44 10.17
CA ILE A 367 -17.83 0.55 9.29
C ILE A 367 -17.87 -0.88 9.85
N GLY A 368 -19.07 -1.34 10.21
CA GLY A 368 -19.36 -2.70 10.67
C GLY A 368 -19.71 -3.70 9.55
N PRO A 369 -19.92 -4.98 9.90
CA PRO A 369 -20.15 -6.06 8.93
C PRO A 369 -21.44 -5.88 8.14
N ASP A 370 -22.50 -5.32 8.71
CA ASP A 370 -23.80 -5.11 8.04
C ASP A 370 -23.65 -4.30 6.75
N LYS A 371 -22.68 -3.38 6.71
CA LYS A 371 -22.42 -2.54 5.53
C LYS A 371 -21.61 -3.25 4.45
N LEU A 372 -20.96 -4.38 4.75
CA LEU A 372 -20.21 -5.17 3.77
C LEU A 372 -21.13 -5.88 2.77
N GLU A 373 -22.42 -6.00 3.03
CA GLU A 373 -23.42 -6.47 2.06
C GLU A 373 -23.42 -5.60 0.79
N LEU A 374 -23.06 -4.32 0.93
CA LEU A 374 -22.89 -3.42 -0.20
C LEU A 374 -21.61 -3.78 -0.97
N LYS A 375 -21.80 -4.32 -2.18
CA LYS A 375 -20.71 -4.72 -3.11
C LYS A 375 -19.70 -3.61 -3.39
N ILE A 376 -20.09 -2.34 -3.23
CA ILE A 376 -19.26 -1.14 -3.44
C ILE A 376 -17.92 -1.24 -2.67
N TYR A 377 -17.95 -1.67 -1.41
CA TYR A 377 -16.75 -1.78 -0.58
C TYR A 377 -15.77 -2.83 -1.12
N VAL A 378 -16.30 -3.96 -1.59
CA VAL A 378 -15.53 -5.09 -2.12
C VAL A 378 -15.01 -4.80 -3.53
N MET A 379 -15.81 -4.16 -4.38
CA MET A 379 -15.40 -3.75 -5.71
C MET A 379 -14.21 -2.79 -5.65
N LEU A 380 -14.23 -1.83 -4.72
CA LEU A 380 -13.12 -0.91 -4.54
C LEU A 380 -11.82 -1.63 -4.16
N LEU A 381 -11.88 -2.64 -3.28
CA LEU A 381 -10.70 -3.44 -2.91
C LEU A 381 -10.05 -4.05 -4.15
N HIS A 382 -10.83 -4.71 -5.00
CA HIS A 382 -10.34 -5.33 -6.22
C HIS A 382 -9.76 -4.32 -7.19
N THR A 383 -10.39 -3.16 -7.35
CA THR A 383 -9.88 -2.09 -8.21
C THR A 383 -8.54 -1.55 -7.69
N ILE A 384 -8.39 -1.33 -6.39
CA ILE A 384 -7.11 -0.89 -5.80
C ILE A 384 -6.04 -1.97 -5.99
N ILE A 385 -6.36 -3.25 -5.78
CA ILE A 385 -5.44 -4.38 -6.01
C ILE A 385 -4.99 -4.43 -7.48
N ASN A 386 -5.89 -4.21 -8.43
CA ASN A 386 -5.55 -4.17 -9.84
C ASN A 386 -4.56 -3.03 -10.15
N VAL A 387 -4.75 -1.85 -9.54
CA VAL A 387 -3.77 -0.74 -9.67
C VAL A 387 -2.43 -1.13 -9.04
N MET A 388 -2.41 -1.79 -7.88
CA MET A 388 -1.18 -2.22 -7.22
C MET A 388 -0.35 -3.21 -8.06
N ILE A 389 -0.99 -4.08 -8.85
CA ILE A 389 -0.31 -5.12 -9.64
C ILE A 389 0.03 -4.63 -11.06
N TYR A 390 -0.95 -4.01 -11.74
CA TYR A 390 -0.89 -3.83 -13.20
C TYR A 390 -0.61 -2.39 -13.64
N CYS A 391 -0.70 -1.39 -12.74
CA CYS A 391 -0.42 0.00 -13.13
C CYS A 391 1.05 0.14 -13.56
N GLU A 392 1.30 0.84 -14.68
CA GLU A 392 2.65 1.03 -15.22
C GLU A 392 3.55 1.87 -14.31
N SER A 393 2.96 2.86 -13.62
CA SER A 393 3.68 3.81 -12.76
C SER A 393 4.03 3.21 -11.39
N ASP A 394 5.32 3.13 -11.07
CA ASP A 394 5.79 2.65 -9.75
C ASP A 394 5.33 3.54 -8.59
N SER A 395 5.24 4.85 -8.83
CA SER A 395 4.75 5.81 -7.84
C SER A 395 3.30 5.54 -7.47
N GLU A 396 2.44 5.30 -8.48
CA GLU A 396 1.01 5.05 -8.25
C GLU A 396 0.78 3.67 -7.64
N ARG A 397 1.57 2.64 -8.01
CA ARG A 397 1.53 1.32 -7.33
C ARG A 397 1.84 1.44 -5.84
N LYS A 398 2.89 2.19 -5.47
CA LYS A 398 3.27 2.43 -4.07
C LYS A 398 2.21 3.23 -3.32
N LYS A 399 1.59 4.22 -3.97
CA LYS A 399 0.50 5.00 -3.38
C LYS A 399 -0.75 4.15 -3.18
N ALA A 400 -1.12 3.33 -4.16
CA ALA A 400 -2.21 2.38 -4.07
C ALA A 400 -2.02 1.39 -2.90
N LEU A 401 -0.78 0.92 -2.68
CA LEU A 401 -0.44 0.10 -1.52
C LEU A 401 -0.71 0.81 -0.18
N SER A 402 -0.33 2.10 -0.07
CA SER A 402 -0.60 2.90 1.13
C SER A 402 -2.10 3.09 1.36
N VAL A 403 -2.83 3.46 0.31
CA VAL A 403 -4.29 3.65 0.33
C VAL A 403 -5.02 2.35 0.67
N PHE A 404 -4.57 1.21 0.14
CA PHE A 404 -5.11 -0.11 0.45
C PHE A 404 -5.01 -0.42 1.95
N HIS A 405 -3.84 -0.20 2.54
CA HIS A 405 -3.61 -0.41 3.97
C HIS A 405 -4.44 0.54 4.83
N GLU A 406 -4.44 1.83 4.51
CA GLU A 406 -5.23 2.83 5.24
C GLU A 406 -6.74 2.58 5.14
N TYR A 407 -7.23 2.16 3.98
CA TYR A 407 -8.63 1.83 3.79
C TYR A 407 -9.05 0.67 4.69
N ILE A 408 -8.27 -0.43 4.72
CA ILE A 408 -8.64 -1.60 5.53
C ILE A 408 -8.54 -1.31 7.03
N ILE A 409 -7.48 -0.62 7.48
CA ILE A 409 -7.23 -0.39 8.90
C ILE A 409 -8.10 0.75 9.44
N ASN A 410 -8.18 1.89 8.75
CA ASN A 410 -8.86 3.05 9.31
C ASN A 410 -10.39 2.97 9.16
N ILE A 411 -10.93 2.27 8.17
CA ILE A 411 -12.38 2.31 7.90
C ILE A 411 -13.15 1.20 8.60
N PHE A 412 -12.70 -0.05 8.46
CA PHE A 412 -13.43 -1.21 8.97
C PHE A 412 -13.17 -1.41 10.46
N ASN A 413 -14.23 -1.67 11.22
CA ASN A 413 -14.11 -2.15 12.58
C ASN A 413 -13.48 -3.56 12.60
N MET A 414 -13.12 -4.05 13.79
CA MET A 414 -12.38 -5.32 13.90
C MET A 414 -13.13 -6.52 13.30
N GLU A 415 -14.44 -6.56 13.44
CA GLU A 415 -15.30 -7.63 12.89
C GLU A 415 -15.37 -7.58 11.36
N ALA A 416 -15.69 -6.42 10.78
CA ALA A 416 -15.71 -6.22 9.34
C ALA A 416 -14.33 -6.48 8.72
N ARG A 417 -13.26 -6.03 9.39
CA ARG A 417 -11.88 -6.27 8.96
C ARG A 417 -11.55 -7.75 8.90
N TYR A 418 -12.01 -8.55 9.87
CA TYR A 418 -11.86 -10.01 9.84
C TYR A 418 -12.48 -10.61 8.57
N PHE A 419 -13.74 -10.25 8.27
CA PHE A 419 -14.44 -10.77 7.08
C PHE A 419 -13.78 -10.32 5.78
N VAL A 420 -13.33 -9.06 5.70
CA VAL A 420 -12.59 -8.54 4.53
C VAL A 420 -11.29 -9.31 4.32
N ILE A 421 -10.50 -9.55 5.37
CA ILE A 421 -9.26 -10.32 5.29
C ILE A 421 -9.54 -11.76 4.84
N LEU A 422 -10.56 -12.41 5.41
CA LEU A 422 -10.94 -13.77 5.02
C LEU A 422 -11.38 -13.84 3.55
N TYR A 423 -12.14 -12.84 3.09
CA TYR A 423 -12.52 -12.71 1.69
C TYR A 423 -11.31 -12.55 0.76
N LEU A 424 -10.31 -11.77 1.16
CA LEU A 424 -9.08 -11.59 0.36
C LEU A 424 -8.27 -12.87 0.24
N TYR A 425 -8.15 -13.67 1.31
CA TYR A 425 -7.52 -15.00 1.22
C TYR A 425 -8.24 -15.93 0.24
N ASN A 426 -9.56 -15.83 0.13
CA ASN A 426 -10.36 -16.70 -0.74
C ASN A 426 -10.41 -16.24 -2.20
N THR A 427 -10.15 -14.96 -2.48
CA THR A 427 -10.33 -14.37 -3.83
C THR A 427 -9.03 -13.99 -4.52
N CYS A 428 -7.98 -13.65 -3.77
CA CYS A 428 -6.69 -13.24 -4.32
C CYS A 428 -5.76 -14.45 -4.53
N TYR A 429 -5.07 -14.48 -5.68
CA TYR A 429 -4.08 -15.52 -6.00
C TYR A 429 -2.64 -14.99 -6.11
N HIS A 430 -2.47 -13.67 -6.07
CA HIS A 430 -1.15 -13.05 -6.21
C HIS A 430 -0.37 -13.14 -4.88
N SER A 431 0.76 -13.86 -4.87
CA SER A 431 1.55 -14.13 -3.65
C SER A 431 1.97 -12.86 -2.89
N GLY A 432 2.35 -11.81 -3.61
CA GLY A 432 2.66 -10.51 -3.00
C GLY A 432 1.47 -9.84 -2.29
N VAL A 433 0.23 -10.04 -2.77
CA VAL A 433 -0.97 -9.49 -2.12
C VAL A 433 -1.33 -10.33 -0.90
N LEU A 434 -1.27 -11.65 -1.00
CA LEU A 434 -1.48 -12.56 0.13
C LEU A 434 -0.47 -12.30 1.27
N SER A 435 0.79 -12.03 0.93
CA SER A 435 1.83 -11.59 1.87
C SER A 435 1.43 -10.31 2.63
N LEU A 436 0.87 -9.31 1.93
CA LEU A 436 0.33 -8.09 2.55
C LEU A 436 -0.87 -8.37 3.44
N VAL A 437 -1.78 -9.26 3.01
CA VAL A 437 -2.95 -9.68 3.80
C VAL A 437 -2.51 -10.38 5.09
N THR A 438 -1.49 -11.25 5.04
CA THR A 438 -0.86 -11.85 6.22
C THR A 438 -0.22 -10.79 7.13
N GLY A 439 0.35 -9.74 6.56
CA GLY A 439 0.78 -8.55 7.30
C GLY A 439 -0.37 -7.85 8.03
N LEU A 440 -1.53 -7.68 7.39
CA LEU A 440 -2.73 -7.09 7.99
C LEU A 440 -3.29 -7.94 9.14
N VAL A 441 -3.23 -9.27 9.03
CA VAL A 441 -3.57 -10.19 10.14
C VAL A 441 -2.67 -9.89 11.34
N LYS A 442 -1.36 -9.81 11.14
CA LYS A 442 -0.40 -9.47 12.21
C LYS A 442 -0.74 -8.14 12.87
N THR A 443 -0.98 -7.09 12.08
CA THR A 443 -1.32 -5.74 12.59
C THR A 443 -2.63 -5.76 13.38
N SER A 444 -3.64 -6.47 12.88
CA SER A 444 -4.95 -6.57 13.55
C SER A 444 -4.89 -7.35 14.87
N ILE A 445 -4.03 -8.37 14.95
CA ILE A 445 -3.76 -9.08 16.21
C ILE A 445 -3.03 -8.17 17.21
N ILE A 446 -2.07 -7.37 16.76
CA ILE A 446 -1.38 -6.40 17.62
C ILE A 446 -2.37 -5.39 18.20
N GLU A 447 -3.26 -4.85 17.36
CA GLU A 447 -4.23 -3.83 17.74
C GLU A 447 -5.33 -4.40 18.66
N SER A 448 -5.88 -5.58 18.36
CA SER A 448 -6.88 -6.26 19.20
C SER A 448 -6.37 -6.57 20.61
N LEU A 449 -5.08 -6.92 20.75
CA LEU A 449 -4.42 -7.12 22.05
C LEU A 449 -4.18 -5.79 22.80
N GLY A 450 -4.07 -4.67 22.09
CA GLY A 450 -3.86 -3.33 22.66
C GLY A 450 -5.15 -2.61 23.08
N MET A 451 -6.31 -3.04 22.57
CA MET A 451 -7.60 -2.44 22.93
C MET A 451 -8.04 -2.81 24.35
N THR A 452 -8.73 -1.88 25.02
CA THR A 452 -9.37 -2.08 26.33
C THR A 452 -10.86 -1.72 26.21
N PRO A 453 -11.80 -2.68 26.30
CA PRO A 453 -11.60 -4.13 26.44
C PRO A 453 -10.97 -4.77 25.20
N ARG A 454 -10.29 -5.92 25.39
CA ARG A 454 -9.63 -6.65 24.30
C ARG A 454 -10.66 -7.15 23.30
N CYS A 455 -10.33 -7.03 22.01
CA CYS A 455 -11.20 -7.51 20.94
C CYS A 455 -10.89 -8.99 20.64
N THR A 456 -11.87 -9.88 20.75
CA THR A 456 -11.66 -11.34 20.60
C THR A 456 -11.81 -11.87 19.17
N TYR A 457 -12.20 -11.01 18.21
CA TYR A 457 -12.50 -11.43 16.84
C TYR A 457 -11.31 -12.04 16.08
N PHE A 458 -10.08 -11.71 16.45
CA PHE A 458 -8.86 -12.25 15.85
C PHE A 458 -8.23 -13.40 16.67
N PHE A 459 -8.96 -13.97 17.63
CA PHE A 459 -8.49 -15.06 18.51
C PHE A 459 -9.32 -16.34 18.33
N GLY A 460 -8.85 -17.45 18.89
CA GLY A 460 -9.57 -18.72 18.93
C GLY A 460 -9.88 -19.31 17.55
N SER A 461 -11.11 -19.76 17.34
CA SER A 461 -11.55 -20.37 16.07
C SER A 461 -11.42 -19.41 14.87
N ASN A 462 -11.58 -18.11 15.08
CA ASN A 462 -11.43 -17.13 14.02
C ASN A 462 -9.98 -17.02 13.57
N LEU A 463 -9.03 -17.04 14.51
CA LEU A 463 -7.60 -17.10 14.21
C LEU A 463 -7.25 -18.38 13.45
N GLU A 464 -7.85 -19.51 13.82
CA GLU A 464 -7.66 -20.78 13.12
C GLU A 464 -8.03 -20.67 11.63
N SER A 465 -9.18 -20.07 11.32
CA SER A 465 -9.61 -19.84 9.93
C SER A 465 -8.65 -18.94 9.15
N LEU A 466 -8.13 -17.87 9.77
CA LEU A 466 -7.14 -16.99 9.14
C LEU A 466 -5.80 -17.71 8.90
N LEU A 467 -5.36 -18.51 9.87
CA LEU A 467 -4.12 -19.28 9.74
C LEU A 467 -4.24 -20.39 8.72
N LYS A 468 -5.42 -21.01 8.54
CA LYS A 468 -5.66 -21.94 7.42
C LYS A 468 -5.55 -21.23 6.06
N GLY A 469 -5.99 -19.97 5.96
CA GLY A 469 -5.79 -19.15 4.77
C GLY A 469 -4.33 -18.79 4.51
N ALA A 470 -3.61 -18.34 5.54
CA ALA A 470 -2.19 -17.94 5.44
C ALA A 470 -1.23 -19.14 5.25
N CYS A 471 -1.51 -20.27 5.92
CA CYS A 471 -0.69 -21.47 5.90
C CYS A 471 -1.16 -22.44 4.81
N ASN A 472 -1.36 -21.95 3.58
CA ASN A 472 -1.81 -22.76 2.47
C ASN A 472 -0.61 -23.21 1.60
N LEU A 473 -0.56 -24.50 1.28
CA LEU A 473 0.37 -25.07 0.30
C LEU A 473 -0.49 -25.80 -0.75
N PRO A 474 -0.79 -25.17 -1.91
CA PRO A 474 -1.73 -25.69 -2.90
C PRO A 474 -1.47 -27.14 -3.32
N TYR A 475 -0.21 -27.56 -3.37
CA TYR A 475 0.21 -28.92 -3.74
C TYR A 475 1.05 -29.57 -2.63
N GLY A 476 0.89 -29.15 -1.37
CA GLY A 476 1.68 -29.63 -0.24
C GLY A 476 3.19 -29.46 -0.48
N SER A 477 3.94 -30.55 -0.34
CA SER A 477 5.40 -30.56 -0.55
C SER A 477 5.84 -30.36 -2.01
N ALA A 478 4.91 -30.46 -2.99
CA ALA A 478 5.19 -30.26 -4.41
C ALA A 478 4.93 -28.82 -4.90
N THR A 479 4.52 -27.93 -4.00
CA THR A 479 4.24 -26.52 -4.31
C THR A 479 5.49 -25.81 -4.82
N ASP A 480 5.36 -24.93 -5.83
CA ASP A 480 6.48 -24.11 -6.30
C ASP A 480 6.81 -23.00 -5.29
N LEU A 481 7.72 -23.32 -4.36
CA LEU A 481 8.10 -22.43 -3.26
C LEU A 481 8.77 -21.13 -3.74
N VAL A 482 9.25 -21.07 -4.98
CA VAL A 482 9.90 -19.86 -5.50
C VAL A 482 8.87 -18.77 -5.80
N GLU A 483 7.72 -19.15 -6.37
CA GLU A 483 6.63 -18.23 -6.74
C GLU A 483 5.90 -17.66 -5.51
N ILE A 484 5.71 -18.48 -4.48
CA ILE A 484 5.04 -18.10 -3.21
C ILE A 484 6.03 -17.75 -2.10
N SER A 485 7.28 -17.42 -2.46
CA SER A 485 8.36 -17.19 -1.50
C SER A 485 8.04 -16.09 -0.48
N ASP A 486 7.51 -14.96 -0.95
CA ASP A 486 7.13 -13.82 -0.10
C ASP A 486 5.99 -14.17 0.88
N GLU A 487 5.04 -14.99 0.45
CA GLU A 487 3.91 -15.46 1.26
C GLU A 487 4.38 -16.41 2.36
N ILE A 488 5.26 -17.36 2.05
CA ILE A 488 5.84 -18.28 3.04
C ILE A 488 6.65 -17.50 4.07
N ILE A 489 7.50 -16.58 3.62
CA ILE A 489 8.36 -15.79 4.52
C ILE A 489 7.51 -14.96 5.49
N THR A 490 6.46 -14.31 5.01
CA THR A 490 5.57 -13.52 5.87
C THR A 490 4.74 -14.39 6.81
N THR A 491 4.25 -15.53 6.35
CA THR A 491 3.52 -16.50 7.15
C THR A 491 4.37 -17.09 8.27
N LEU A 492 5.61 -17.51 8.00
CA LEU A 492 6.54 -17.97 9.02
C LEU A 492 6.86 -16.88 10.06
N ASN A 493 6.97 -15.62 9.62
CA ASN A 493 7.16 -14.49 10.52
C ASN A 493 5.91 -14.20 11.38
N LEU A 494 4.70 -14.38 10.85
CA LEU A 494 3.46 -14.30 11.62
C LEU A 494 3.40 -15.40 12.68
N LEU A 495 3.65 -16.65 12.31
CA LEU A 495 3.69 -17.78 13.24
C LEU A 495 4.72 -17.54 14.34
N ARG A 496 5.95 -17.15 13.96
CA ARG A 496 6.99 -16.82 14.93
C ARG A 496 6.57 -15.71 15.89
N PHE A 497 5.93 -14.66 15.38
CA PHE A 497 5.41 -13.57 16.20
C PHE A 497 4.37 -14.06 17.23
N LEU A 498 3.40 -14.87 16.79
CA LEU A 498 2.35 -15.39 17.67
C LEU A 498 2.93 -16.28 18.77
N LEU A 499 3.83 -17.20 18.41
CA LEU A 499 4.44 -18.14 19.35
C LEU A 499 5.35 -17.46 20.38
N ILE A 500 6.03 -16.38 20.02
CA ILE A 500 6.88 -15.63 20.95
C ILE A 500 6.03 -14.75 21.88
N ARG A 501 4.97 -14.12 21.33
CA ARG A 501 4.16 -13.14 22.05
C ARG A 501 3.16 -13.78 22.99
N ASP A 502 2.48 -14.84 22.56
CA ASP A 502 1.38 -15.43 23.31
C ASP A 502 1.87 -16.56 24.22
N ARG A 503 2.11 -16.25 25.50
CA ARG A 503 2.56 -17.25 26.51
C ARG A 503 1.40 -17.88 27.28
N SER A 504 0.31 -17.16 27.48
CA SER A 504 -0.87 -17.56 28.26
C SER A 504 -2.02 -18.09 27.41
N ASN A 505 -1.78 -18.33 26.12
CA ASN A 505 -2.78 -18.79 25.14
C ASN A 505 -3.96 -17.82 24.97
N GLU A 506 -3.73 -16.52 25.06
CA GLU A 506 -4.75 -15.49 24.87
C GLU A 506 -5.28 -15.46 23.44
N THR A 507 -4.43 -15.78 22.45
CA THR A 507 -4.80 -15.80 21.04
C THR A 507 -5.43 -17.13 20.62
N GLY A 508 -5.26 -18.20 21.40
CA GLY A 508 -5.71 -19.55 21.07
C GLY A 508 -4.73 -20.34 20.19
N ILE A 509 -3.56 -19.79 19.85
CA ILE A 509 -2.58 -20.42 18.95
C ILE A 509 -2.14 -21.82 19.41
N TRP A 510 -1.98 -22.04 20.72
CA TRP A 510 -1.47 -23.30 21.26
C TRP A 510 -2.41 -24.48 21.02
N SER A 511 -3.71 -24.21 20.88
CA SER A 511 -4.69 -25.25 20.51
C SER A 511 -4.56 -25.71 19.05
N ILE A 512 -3.99 -24.85 18.19
CA ILE A 512 -3.92 -25.05 16.74
C ILE A 512 -2.55 -25.60 16.30
N VAL A 513 -1.53 -25.59 17.18
CA VAL A 513 -0.15 -25.99 16.87
C VAL A 513 -0.03 -27.36 16.21
N ASN A 514 -0.77 -28.36 16.70
CA ASN A 514 -0.70 -29.72 16.14
C ASN A 514 -1.19 -29.76 14.69
N MET A 515 -2.23 -28.99 14.38
CA MET A 515 -2.74 -28.84 13.02
C MET A 515 -1.71 -28.17 12.11
N LEU A 516 -1.04 -27.12 12.60
CA LEU A 516 0.01 -26.40 11.86
C LEU A 516 1.26 -27.27 11.61
N GLU A 517 1.67 -28.06 12.59
CA GLU A 517 2.82 -28.97 12.45
C GLU A 517 2.58 -30.02 11.37
N GLU A 518 1.42 -30.68 11.36
CA GLU A 518 1.11 -31.74 10.40
C GLU A 518 0.76 -31.19 9.01
N ASN A 519 -0.06 -30.15 8.93
CA ASN A 519 -0.62 -29.69 7.65
C ASN A 519 0.26 -28.69 6.91
N TYR A 520 1.16 -27.98 7.61
CA TYR A 520 1.97 -26.91 7.00
C TYR A 520 3.47 -27.08 7.24
N LEU A 521 3.94 -27.13 8.50
CA LEU A 521 5.37 -27.06 8.81
C LEU A 521 6.15 -28.28 8.30
N LYS A 522 5.61 -29.51 8.47
CA LYS A 522 6.23 -30.73 7.94
C LYS A 522 6.21 -30.79 6.41
N PRO A 523 5.07 -30.57 5.70
CA PRO A 523 5.06 -30.48 4.24
C PRO A 523 5.97 -29.38 3.69
N LEU A 524 6.04 -28.22 4.34
CA LEU A 524 6.94 -27.14 3.95
C LEU A 524 8.41 -27.55 4.07
N ARG A 525 8.79 -28.23 5.17
CA ARG A 525 10.15 -28.76 5.33
C ARG A 525 10.51 -29.69 4.18
N GLN A 526 9.64 -30.65 3.89
CA GLN A 526 9.83 -31.60 2.80
C GLN A 526 9.93 -30.88 1.44
N GLY A 527 9.06 -29.89 1.20
CA GLY A 527 9.10 -29.09 -0.02
C GLY A 527 10.42 -28.31 -0.18
N ILE A 528 10.92 -27.69 0.89
CA ILE A 528 12.20 -26.97 0.88
C ILE A 528 13.35 -27.92 0.56
N ASP A 529 13.38 -29.09 1.20
CA ASP A 529 14.43 -30.09 1.00
C ASP A 529 14.40 -30.62 -0.46
N LEU A 530 13.22 -30.90 -1.02
CA LEU A 530 13.02 -31.30 -2.42
C LEU A 530 13.45 -30.21 -3.40
N CYS A 531 13.00 -28.97 -3.20
CA CYS A 531 13.36 -27.83 -4.04
C CYS A 531 14.86 -27.56 -4.02
N LYS A 532 15.50 -27.62 -2.84
CA LYS A 532 16.95 -27.46 -2.72
C LYS A 532 17.71 -28.55 -3.44
N ALA A 533 17.30 -29.82 -3.30
CA ALA A 533 17.92 -30.93 -4.03
C ALA A 533 17.83 -30.71 -5.54
N HIS A 534 16.64 -30.36 -6.04
CA HIS A 534 16.44 -30.07 -7.46
C HIS A 534 17.33 -28.93 -7.98
N TRP A 535 17.37 -27.79 -7.29
CA TRP A 535 18.17 -26.64 -7.71
C TRP A 535 19.68 -26.86 -7.56
N LYS A 536 20.14 -27.62 -6.54
CA LYS A 536 21.55 -28.02 -6.41
C LYS A 536 22.01 -28.90 -7.56
N THR A 537 21.20 -29.89 -7.95
CA THR A 537 21.49 -30.72 -9.12
C THR A 537 21.56 -29.88 -10.39
N LYS A 538 20.61 -28.97 -10.58
CA LYS A 538 20.56 -28.06 -11.74
C LYS A 538 21.79 -27.15 -11.83
N ILE A 539 22.30 -26.66 -10.71
CA ILE A 539 23.54 -25.86 -10.67
C ILE A 539 24.72 -26.73 -11.09
N LYS A 540 24.82 -27.95 -10.56
CA LYS A 540 25.87 -28.89 -10.92
C LYS A 540 25.88 -29.18 -12.43
N ASP A 541 24.72 -29.44 -13.02
CA ASP A 541 24.57 -29.66 -14.46
C ASP A 541 25.02 -28.44 -15.29
N LEU A 542 24.69 -27.23 -14.83
CA LEU A 542 25.10 -25.97 -15.48
C LEU A 542 26.61 -25.69 -15.35
N GLU A 543 27.20 -26.05 -14.21
CA GLU A 543 28.66 -25.97 -14.00
C GLU A 543 29.40 -26.97 -14.89
N GLU A 544 28.90 -28.21 -15.00
CA GLU A 544 29.43 -29.22 -15.90
C GLU A 544 29.34 -28.78 -17.37
N ALA A 545 28.20 -28.21 -17.80
CA ALA A 545 28.04 -27.65 -19.14
C ALA A 545 29.02 -26.48 -19.40
N LYS A 546 29.27 -25.62 -18.40
CA LYS A 546 30.25 -24.53 -18.48
C LYS A 546 31.69 -25.05 -18.64
N THR A 547 32.03 -26.16 -17.99
CA THR A 547 33.36 -26.78 -18.12
C THR A 547 33.57 -27.44 -19.48
N LYS A 548 32.54 -28.09 -20.05
CA LYS A 548 32.59 -28.69 -21.39
C LYS A 548 32.66 -27.66 -22.53
N ASN A 549 32.07 -26.48 -22.35
CA ASN A 549 32.17 -25.39 -23.33
C ASN A 549 33.54 -24.69 -23.36
N LYS A 550 34.38 -24.84 -22.32
CA LYS A 550 35.75 -24.31 -22.34
C LYS A 550 36.73 -25.16 -23.14
N SER A 551 36.41 -26.42 -23.45
CA SER A 551 37.29 -27.33 -24.20
C SER A 551 37.09 -27.30 -25.73
N HIS A 552 36.07 -26.61 -26.25
CA HIS A 552 35.87 -26.41 -27.69
C HIS A 552 35.91 -24.93 -28.04
N ILE A 553 37.12 -24.42 -28.32
CA ILE A 553 37.30 -23.12 -28.99
C ILE A 553 37.21 -23.36 -30.49
N SER A 554 36.01 -23.28 -31.04
CA SER A 554 35.75 -22.81 -32.41
C SER A 554 34.25 -22.80 -32.67
N ASN A 555 33.78 -21.64 -33.11
CA ASN A 555 32.43 -21.30 -33.58
C ASN A 555 31.40 -21.02 -32.47
N GLU A 556 31.35 -19.74 -32.10
CA GLU A 556 30.16 -19.09 -31.57
C GLU A 556 29.03 -19.19 -32.60
N THR A 557 28.25 -20.28 -32.58
CA THR A 557 26.93 -20.32 -33.21
C THR A 557 26.11 -21.51 -32.70
N GLU A 558 24.87 -21.21 -32.30
CA GLU A 558 23.73 -22.11 -32.09
C GLU A 558 23.70 -23.07 -30.89
N ALA A 559 24.82 -23.46 -30.25
CA ALA A 559 24.78 -24.40 -29.11
C ALA A 559 24.35 -23.78 -27.76
N ASP A 560 24.41 -22.45 -27.61
CA ASP A 560 23.96 -21.73 -26.41
C ASP A 560 22.42 -21.72 -26.21
N LYS A 561 21.68 -22.25 -27.19
CA LYS A 561 20.22 -22.36 -27.19
C LYS A 561 19.76 -23.79 -26.88
N LYS A 562 19.88 -24.32 -25.64
CA LYS A 562 19.08 -25.52 -25.26
C LYS A 562 18.96 -25.94 -23.79
N VAL A 563 19.07 -25.02 -22.82
CA VAL A 563 18.56 -25.33 -21.47
C VAL A 563 17.51 -24.29 -21.09
N MET A 564 16.25 -24.63 -21.32
CA MET A 564 15.10 -23.83 -20.89
C MET A 564 14.92 -24.03 -19.38
N LEU A 565 14.99 -22.94 -18.61
CA LEU A 565 14.66 -22.97 -17.19
C LEU A 565 13.18 -22.65 -17.06
N SER A 566 12.39 -23.53 -16.46
CA SER A 566 11.02 -23.24 -16.04
C SER A 566 10.97 -22.90 -14.55
N VAL A 567 10.19 -21.88 -14.22
CA VAL A 567 9.76 -21.50 -12.86
C VAL A 567 8.26 -21.20 -12.98
N GLY A 568 7.40 -21.80 -12.14
CA GLY A 568 5.95 -21.59 -12.19
C GLY A 568 5.31 -21.92 -13.54
N ASN A 569 5.68 -23.04 -14.17
CA ASN A 569 5.26 -23.43 -15.53
C ASN A 569 5.57 -22.42 -16.67
N LYS A 570 6.20 -21.28 -16.37
CA LYS A 570 6.66 -20.29 -17.36
C LYS A 570 8.11 -20.54 -17.72
N LYS A 571 8.39 -20.56 -19.03
CA LYS A 571 9.75 -20.70 -19.57
C LYS A 571 10.46 -19.36 -19.46
N LEU A 572 11.56 -19.30 -18.71
CA LEU A 572 12.40 -18.11 -18.63
C LEU A 572 13.01 -17.78 -20.01
N PRO A 573 13.20 -16.49 -20.33
CA PRO A 573 13.81 -16.07 -21.59
C PRO A 573 15.23 -16.64 -21.74
N ALA A 574 15.68 -16.80 -22.99
CA ALA A 574 17.00 -17.33 -23.29
C ALA A 574 18.09 -16.39 -22.73
N MET A 575 18.84 -16.88 -21.75
CA MET A 575 19.88 -16.13 -21.03
C MET A 575 21.21 -16.91 -20.98
N PRO A 576 22.38 -16.24 -20.95
CA PRO A 576 23.70 -16.88 -20.85
C PRO A 576 23.86 -17.77 -19.61
N ILE A 577 24.68 -18.83 -19.70
CA ILE A 577 24.91 -19.81 -18.62
C ILE A 577 25.36 -19.14 -17.31
N ALA A 578 26.19 -18.10 -17.37
CA ALA A 578 26.63 -17.35 -16.20
C ALA A 578 25.48 -16.64 -15.47
N GLN A 579 24.52 -16.06 -16.21
CA GLN A 579 23.34 -15.44 -15.61
C GLN A 579 22.39 -16.50 -15.04
N LYS A 580 22.29 -17.69 -15.67
CA LYS A 580 21.48 -18.83 -15.17
C LYS A 580 21.99 -19.35 -13.83
N LEU A 581 23.31 -19.46 -13.68
CA LEU A 581 23.94 -19.84 -12.42
C LEU A 581 23.65 -18.80 -11.33
N LYS A 582 23.81 -17.51 -11.63
CA LYS A 582 23.51 -16.42 -10.68
C LYS A 582 22.05 -16.48 -10.19
N PHE A 583 21.09 -16.66 -11.10
CA PHE A 583 19.68 -16.82 -10.75
C PHE A 583 19.44 -18.06 -9.88
N SER A 584 20.04 -19.20 -10.23
CA SER A 584 19.88 -20.45 -9.46
C SER A 584 20.43 -20.33 -8.03
N HIS A 585 21.55 -19.62 -7.85
CA HIS A 585 22.06 -19.31 -6.51
C HIS A 585 21.14 -18.35 -5.74
N GLN A 586 20.50 -17.37 -6.40
CA GLN A 586 19.52 -16.50 -5.74
C GLN A 586 18.31 -17.30 -5.23
N VAL A 587 17.81 -18.24 -6.03
CA VAL A 587 16.73 -19.15 -5.61
C VAL A 587 17.14 -19.99 -4.40
N LEU A 588 18.35 -20.56 -4.40
CA LEU A 588 18.85 -21.30 -3.23
C LEU A 588 18.95 -20.43 -1.99
N CYS A 589 19.46 -19.20 -2.10
CA CYS A 589 19.48 -18.26 -0.98
C CYS A 589 18.08 -17.98 -0.43
N GLY A 590 17.07 -17.83 -1.31
CA GLY A 590 15.68 -17.68 -0.89
C GLY A 590 15.16 -18.88 -0.10
N LEU A 591 15.47 -20.09 -0.55
CA LEU A 591 15.12 -21.34 0.16
C LEU A 591 15.90 -21.48 1.49
N ASP A 592 17.13 -20.99 1.57
CA ASP A 592 17.92 -20.95 2.81
C ASP A 592 17.30 -19.99 3.84
N VAL A 593 16.78 -18.84 3.40
CA VAL A 593 16.05 -17.91 4.27
C VAL A 593 14.77 -18.55 4.81
N MET A 594 13.99 -19.22 3.96
CA MET A 594 12.78 -19.93 4.40
C MET A 594 13.11 -21.04 5.41
N GLU A 595 14.16 -21.83 5.15
CA GLU A 595 14.58 -22.90 6.05
C GLU A 595 14.99 -22.33 7.42
N SER A 596 15.77 -21.26 7.43
CA SER A 596 16.19 -20.57 8.66
C SER A 596 14.98 -20.12 9.47
N LEU A 597 13.99 -19.47 8.84
CA LEU A 597 12.76 -19.04 9.50
C LEU A 597 11.95 -20.23 10.04
N LEU A 598 11.83 -21.30 9.26
CA LEU A 598 11.14 -22.53 9.66
C LEU A 598 11.79 -23.16 10.90
N ILE A 599 13.12 -23.24 10.93
CA ILE A 599 13.87 -23.73 12.10
C ILE A 599 13.57 -22.86 13.32
N ARG A 600 13.57 -21.52 13.18
CA ARG A 600 13.25 -20.61 14.29
C ARG A 600 11.82 -20.75 14.80
N VAL A 601 10.86 -21.01 13.93
CA VAL A 601 9.47 -21.31 14.32
C VAL A 601 9.43 -22.59 15.15
N ASN A 602 10.08 -23.67 14.67
CA ASN A 602 10.14 -24.94 15.40
C ASN A 602 10.87 -24.83 16.74
N GLU A 603 11.97 -24.06 16.82
CA GLU A 603 12.64 -23.75 18.09
C GLU A 603 11.70 -23.05 19.07
N SER A 604 10.90 -22.09 18.59
CA SER A 604 9.94 -21.35 19.42
C SER A 604 8.84 -22.27 19.96
N LEU A 605 8.38 -23.23 19.15
CA LEU A 605 7.45 -24.28 19.58
C LEU A 605 8.05 -25.17 20.68
N LEU A 606 9.31 -25.60 20.50
CA LEU A 606 9.99 -26.44 21.48
C LEU A 606 10.22 -25.71 22.80
N ILE A 607 10.74 -24.47 22.75
CA ILE A 607 10.97 -23.65 23.95
C ILE A 607 9.67 -23.46 24.71
N SER A 608 8.56 -23.19 24.01
CA SER A 608 7.28 -22.93 24.66
C SER A 608 6.64 -24.20 25.22
N ARG A 609 6.76 -25.35 24.55
CA ARG A 609 6.37 -26.65 25.12
C ARG A 609 7.15 -26.98 26.39
N VAL A 610 8.44 -26.61 26.42
CA VAL A 610 9.28 -26.75 27.61
C VAL A 610 8.84 -25.77 28.71
N LEU A 611 8.56 -24.50 28.37
CA LEU A 611 8.07 -23.50 29.33
C LEU A 611 6.69 -23.84 29.90
N VAL A 612 5.76 -24.39 29.11
CA VAL A 612 4.46 -24.87 29.62
C VAL A 612 4.64 -26.05 30.56
N ARG A 613 5.59 -26.97 30.30
CA ARG A 613 5.94 -28.03 31.26
C ARG A 613 6.54 -27.46 32.55
N TYR A 614 7.33 -26.39 32.46
CA TYR A 614 7.85 -25.69 33.64
C TYR A 614 6.77 -24.89 34.39
N GLN A 615 5.84 -24.24 33.69
CA GLN A 615 4.72 -23.50 34.29
C GLN A 615 3.62 -24.40 34.84
N SER A 616 3.43 -25.60 34.30
CA SER A 616 2.58 -26.62 34.91
C SER A 616 3.17 -27.10 36.24
N ASN A 617 4.50 -27.10 36.37
CA ASN A 617 5.17 -27.33 37.66
C ASN A 617 5.07 -26.10 38.59
N ASP A 618 5.08 -24.87 38.06
CA ASP A 618 4.94 -23.64 38.87
C ASP A 618 3.49 -23.30 39.28
N ASN A 619 2.46 -23.66 38.50
CA ASN A 619 1.05 -23.45 38.83
C ASN A 619 0.55 -24.43 39.91
N ILE A 620 1.21 -25.57 40.08
CA ILE A 620 1.03 -26.42 41.27
C ILE A 620 1.49 -25.66 42.53
N HIS A 621 2.46 -24.74 42.43
CA HIS A 621 2.97 -23.99 43.58
C HIS A 621 2.16 -22.75 44.00
N GLN A 622 1.11 -22.34 43.27
CA GLN A 622 0.28 -21.17 43.65
C GLN A 622 -1.15 -21.48 44.12
N GLU A 623 -1.71 -22.66 43.84
CA GLU A 623 -2.95 -23.13 44.47
C GLU A 623 -2.70 -23.87 45.81
N GLU A 624 -1.46 -24.26 46.10
CA GLU A 624 -1.06 -24.96 47.33
C GLU A 624 -0.70 -24.03 48.52
N GLN A 625 -1.43 -22.95 48.75
CA GLN A 625 -1.41 -22.27 50.07
C GLN A 625 -2.69 -22.48 50.90
N HIS A 626 -3.67 -23.19 50.35
CA HIS A 626 -4.81 -23.68 51.12
C HIS A 626 -5.19 -25.09 50.69
N GLU A 627 -4.35 -26.07 51.03
CA GLU A 627 -4.76 -27.29 51.73
C GLU A 627 -3.55 -28.22 51.88
N SER A 628 -3.28 -28.60 53.12
CA SER A 628 -2.24 -29.54 53.50
C SER A 628 -2.58 -30.96 53.04
N SER A 629 -1.72 -31.60 52.24
CA SER A 629 -1.00 -32.84 52.61
C SER A 629 -0.48 -33.63 51.39
N ASN A 630 0.85 -33.74 51.30
CA ASN A 630 1.66 -34.82 50.73
C ASN A 630 1.28 -35.42 49.36
N GLU A 631 2.04 -35.06 48.31
CA GLU A 631 2.77 -35.98 47.41
C GLU A 631 3.72 -35.17 46.49
N GLU A 632 5.00 -35.01 46.89
CA GLU A 632 6.05 -34.44 46.01
C GLU A 632 6.22 -35.38 44.78
N THR A 633 6.06 -34.87 43.55
CA THR A 633 6.28 -35.69 42.34
C THR A 633 7.73 -36.21 42.28
N GLU A 634 7.91 -37.48 41.87
CA GLU A 634 9.23 -38.14 41.85
C GLU A 634 10.29 -37.35 41.06
N GLU A 635 9.90 -36.67 39.98
CA GLU A 635 10.79 -35.85 39.15
C GLU A 635 11.30 -34.59 39.87
N GLU A 636 10.47 -33.97 40.71
CA GLU A 636 10.84 -32.76 41.46
C GLU A 636 11.74 -33.11 42.64
N TYR A 637 11.43 -34.21 43.33
CA TYR A 637 12.30 -34.80 44.34
C TYR A 637 13.68 -35.17 43.74
N GLU A 638 13.72 -35.77 42.54
CA GLU A 638 14.95 -36.10 41.84
C GLU A 638 15.78 -34.85 41.54
N LYS A 639 15.15 -33.79 41.02
CA LYS A 639 15.83 -32.53 40.67
C LYS A 639 16.38 -31.80 41.90
N LYS A 640 15.60 -31.75 42.99
CA LYS A 640 16.01 -31.17 44.28
C LYS A 640 17.17 -31.95 44.89
N THR A 641 17.14 -33.28 44.76
CA THR A 641 18.20 -34.18 45.21
C THR A 641 19.49 -34.00 44.38
N LYS A 642 19.39 -33.97 43.05
CA LYS A 642 20.52 -33.68 42.15
C LYS A 642 21.20 -32.36 42.51
N ARG A 643 20.42 -31.31 42.74
CA ARG A 643 20.93 -30.00 43.13
C ARG A 643 21.68 -30.04 44.47
N LYS A 644 21.12 -30.70 45.49
CA LYS A 644 21.77 -30.85 46.81
C LYS A 644 23.13 -31.56 46.67
N ILE A 645 23.17 -32.63 45.89
CA ILE A 645 24.41 -33.39 45.64
C ILE A 645 25.43 -32.51 44.91
N LEU A 646 25.05 -31.81 43.84
CA LEU A 646 25.96 -30.94 43.08
C LEU A 646 26.52 -29.79 43.94
N ILE A 647 25.71 -29.21 44.83
CA ILE A 647 26.16 -28.18 45.78
C ILE A 647 27.20 -28.77 46.74
N ALA A 648 26.93 -29.92 47.36
CA ALA A 648 27.87 -30.58 48.28
C ALA A 648 29.17 -31.01 47.58
N SER A 649 29.08 -31.43 46.32
CA SER A 649 30.20 -31.85 45.48
C SER A 649 31.21 -30.72 45.23
N MET A 650 30.79 -29.45 45.28
CA MET A 650 31.68 -28.29 45.06
C MET A 650 32.86 -28.25 46.03
N ASN A 651 32.66 -28.68 47.27
CA ASN A 651 33.70 -28.69 48.31
C ASN A 651 34.87 -29.63 47.96
N PHE A 652 34.62 -30.66 47.15
CA PHE A 652 35.59 -31.68 46.78
C PHE A 652 36.29 -31.42 45.44
N VAL A 653 35.82 -30.43 44.67
CA VAL A 653 36.40 -30.07 43.36
C VAL A 653 37.86 -29.62 43.42
N PRO A 654 38.34 -28.87 44.43
CA PRO A 654 39.75 -28.48 44.50
C PRO A 654 40.72 -29.66 44.58
N GLU A 655 40.32 -30.74 45.26
CA GLU A 655 41.12 -31.94 45.47
C GLU A 655 40.91 -33.01 44.38
N LEU A 656 39.65 -33.29 44.02
CA LEU A 656 39.27 -34.39 43.13
C LEU A 656 38.99 -33.96 41.67
N GLY A 657 39.09 -32.66 41.38
CA GLY A 657 38.79 -32.11 40.06
C GLY A 657 37.32 -32.18 39.67
N TRP A 658 37.03 -31.82 38.42
CA TRP A 658 35.67 -31.85 37.85
C TRP A 658 35.32 -33.26 37.40
N SER A 659 35.08 -34.16 38.35
CA SER A 659 35.00 -35.60 38.11
C SER A 659 33.78 -36.27 38.75
N ARG A 660 33.48 -37.50 38.34
CA ARG A 660 32.46 -38.34 39.00
C ARG A 660 32.84 -38.67 40.45
N GLN A 661 34.12 -38.68 40.78
CA GLN A 661 34.62 -38.91 42.14
C GLN A 661 34.25 -37.75 43.07
N ALA A 662 34.32 -36.50 42.58
CA ALA A 662 33.84 -35.34 43.33
C ALA A 662 32.33 -35.41 43.61
N ILE A 663 31.55 -35.93 42.65
CA ILE A 663 30.10 -36.15 42.82
C ILE A 663 29.82 -37.25 43.83
N SER A 664 30.56 -38.35 43.80
CA SER A 664 30.45 -39.46 44.76
C SER A 664 30.76 -38.99 46.18
N ALA A 665 31.86 -38.26 46.38
CA ALA A 665 32.24 -37.69 47.68
C ALA A 665 31.22 -36.66 48.18
N GLY A 666 30.69 -35.83 47.27
CA GLY A 666 29.60 -34.90 47.54
C GLY A 666 28.34 -35.61 48.04
N ALA A 667 27.90 -36.67 47.35
CA ALA A 667 26.75 -37.48 47.74
C ALA A 667 26.95 -38.11 49.13
N GLU A 668 28.11 -38.72 49.39
CA GLU A 668 28.44 -39.33 50.68
C GLU A 668 28.42 -38.31 51.83
N SER A 669 28.90 -37.09 51.59
CA SER A 669 28.92 -36.03 52.60
C SER A 669 27.53 -35.59 53.11
N ILE A 670 26.48 -35.81 52.32
CA ILE A 670 25.10 -35.46 52.65
C ILE A 670 24.23 -36.70 52.88
N GLY A 671 24.84 -37.87 53.10
CA GLY A 671 24.18 -39.12 53.50
C GLY A 671 23.64 -39.97 52.34
N TYR A 672 24.02 -39.69 51.10
CA TYR A 672 23.65 -40.48 49.92
C TYR A 672 24.77 -41.46 49.52
N PRO A 673 24.47 -42.71 49.12
CA PRO A 673 25.47 -43.65 48.61
C PRO A 673 26.28 -43.10 47.42
N GLY A 674 27.60 -43.31 47.40
CA GLY A 674 28.48 -42.84 46.31
C GLY A 674 28.11 -43.34 44.90
N ILE A 675 27.39 -44.47 44.79
CA ILE A 675 26.87 -45.03 43.53
C ILE A 675 25.87 -44.09 42.83
N ILE A 676 25.28 -43.14 43.56
CA ILE A 676 24.32 -42.15 43.05
C ILE A 676 24.92 -41.21 41.99
N HIS A 677 26.25 -41.17 41.81
CA HIS A 677 26.86 -40.50 40.67
C HIS A 677 26.30 -40.98 39.31
N GLY A 678 25.69 -42.19 39.23
CA GLY A 678 24.97 -42.68 38.05
C GLY A 678 23.76 -41.85 37.63
N MET A 679 23.21 -41.01 38.53
CA MET A 679 22.15 -40.05 38.22
C MET A 679 22.63 -38.88 37.35
N PHE A 680 23.95 -38.74 37.15
CA PHE A 680 24.61 -37.69 36.38
C PHE A 680 25.31 -38.31 35.16
N PRO A 681 24.61 -38.57 34.05
CA PRO A 681 25.15 -39.28 32.89
C PRO A 681 26.41 -38.61 32.33
N ASN A 682 26.46 -37.28 32.32
CA ASN A 682 27.61 -36.50 31.84
C ASN A 682 28.63 -36.19 32.94
N GLY A 683 28.43 -36.73 34.15
CA GLY A 683 29.38 -36.68 35.27
C GLY A 683 29.92 -35.29 35.55
N GLY A 684 31.24 -35.11 35.44
CA GLY A 684 31.91 -33.85 35.70
C GLY A 684 31.39 -32.66 34.88
N ALA A 685 30.84 -32.88 33.69
CA ALA A 685 30.29 -31.80 32.87
C ALA A 685 29.00 -31.20 33.46
N GLU A 686 28.16 -32.00 34.12
CA GLU A 686 26.97 -31.52 34.83
C GLU A 686 27.35 -30.70 36.07
N LEU A 687 28.43 -31.09 36.76
CA LEU A 687 29.00 -30.33 37.87
C LEU A 687 29.54 -28.97 37.41
N VAL A 688 30.25 -28.93 36.28
CA VAL A 688 30.73 -27.69 35.67
C VAL A 688 29.55 -26.80 35.22
N ALA A 689 28.52 -27.38 34.58
CA ALA A 689 27.34 -26.62 34.14
C ALA A 689 26.57 -26.01 35.32
N HIS A 690 26.42 -26.76 36.41
CA HIS A 690 25.80 -26.27 37.65
C HIS A 690 26.59 -25.12 38.27
N PHE A 691 27.92 -25.26 38.35
CA PHE A 691 28.79 -24.17 38.84
C PHE A 691 28.68 -22.93 37.95
N TYR A 692 28.72 -23.10 36.62
CA TYR A 692 28.63 -22.00 35.67
C TYR A 692 27.31 -21.23 35.80
N SER A 693 26.19 -21.95 35.87
CA SER A 693 24.85 -21.36 36.05
C SER A 693 24.73 -20.66 37.42
N SER A 694 25.27 -21.27 38.48
CA SER A 694 25.29 -20.67 39.83
C SER A 694 26.07 -19.36 39.87
N CYS A 695 27.24 -19.29 39.23
CA CYS A 695 28.02 -18.06 39.12
C CYS A 695 27.31 -16.96 38.32
N ASN A 696 26.61 -17.33 37.24
CA ASN A 696 25.82 -16.36 36.46
C ASN A 696 24.67 -15.78 37.30
N ASN A 697 23.94 -16.64 38.01
CA ASN A 697 22.85 -16.21 38.90
C ASN A 697 23.37 -15.29 40.03
N GLU A 698 24.54 -15.58 40.58
CA GLU A 698 25.16 -14.75 41.61
C GLU A 698 25.61 -13.40 41.05
N LEU A 699 26.23 -13.40 39.87
CA LEU A 699 26.58 -12.16 39.18
C LEU A 699 25.34 -11.29 38.93
N ASN A 700 24.23 -11.89 38.49
CA ASN A 700 22.98 -11.17 38.24
C ASN A 700 22.43 -10.48 39.48
N LYS A 701 22.51 -11.14 40.65
CA LYS A 701 22.14 -10.50 41.93
C LYS A 701 23.03 -9.29 42.23
N ILE A 702 24.36 -9.45 42.10
CA ILE A 702 25.33 -8.38 42.36
C ILE A 702 25.10 -7.19 41.41
N LEU A 703 24.88 -7.46 40.12
CA LEU A 703 24.65 -6.42 39.12
C LEU A 703 23.30 -5.72 39.31
N LYS A 704 22.24 -6.47 39.68
CA LYS A 704 20.92 -5.90 39.98
C LYS A 704 20.97 -4.95 41.17
N GLU A 705 21.56 -5.37 42.28
CA GLU A 705 21.72 -4.51 43.47
C GLU A 705 22.52 -3.24 43.15
N LYS A 706 23.57 -3.36 42.33
CA LYS A 706 24.39 -2.23 41.90
C LYS A 706 23.63 -1.30 40.97
N TYR A 707 22.84 -1.85 40.05
CA TYR A 707 22.01 -1.09 39.12
C TYR A 707 20.92 -0.29 39.85
N GLU A 708 20.24 -0.90 40.82
CA GLU A 708 19.23 -0.25 41.67
C GLU A 708 19.84 0.90 42.49
N LYS A 709 21.04 0.71 43.04
CA LYS A 709 21.81 1.75 43.76
C LYS A 709 22.23 2.91 42.85
N ILE A 710 22.53 2.66 41.57
CA ILE A 710 22.90 3.70 40.59
C ILE A 710 21.65 4.47 40.12
N GLN A 711 20.49 3.82 39.99
CA GLN A 711 19.25 4.51 39.63
C GLN A 711 18.75 5.47 40.73
N ALA A 712 19.00 5.13 42.01
CA ALA A 712 18.56 5.93 43.16
C ALA A 712 19.35 7.25 43.37
N ASP A 713 20.53 7.43 42.75
CA ASP A 713 21.41 8.59 42.96
C ASP A 713 21.79 9.25 41.61
N PRO A 714 21.03 10.25 41.12
CA PRO A 714 21.19 10.84 39.80
C PRO A 714 22.54 11.55 39.57
N ALA A 715 23.25 11.91 40.64
CA ALA A 715 24.54 12.60 40.58
C ALA A 715 25.71 11.68 40.13
N LYS A 716 25.53 10.35 40.16
CA LYS A 716 26.51 9.35 39.72
C LYS A 716 26.31 8.85 38.28
N LYS A 717 25.36 9.42 37.53
CA LYS A 717 24.99 9.00 36.17
C LYS A 717 26.11 9.13 35.12
N VAL A 718 27.18 9.87 35.40
CA VAL A 718 28.37 9.93 34.54
C VAL A 718 29.37 8.85 34.96
N GLN A 719 28.99 7.57 34.79
CA GLN A 719 29.94 6.47 34.88
C GLN A 719 30.14 5.85 33.50
N ASP A 720 31.41 5.77 33.12
CA ASP A 720 31.93 5.16 31.89
C ASP A 720 31.47 3.70 31.75
N THR A 721 30.68 3.40 30.72
CA THR A 721 30.14 2.05 30.40
C THR A 721 31.26 1.00 30.37
N GLY A 722 32.44 1.35 29.87
CA GLY A 722 33.60 0.45 29.84
C GLY A 722 34.04 0.01 31.23
N LYS A 723 33.96 0.89 32.25
CA LYS A 723 34.29 0.53 33.64
C LYS A 723 33.27 -0.41 34.26
N GLN A 724 32.00 -0.29 33.89
CA GLN A 724 30.95 -1.18 34.39
C GLN A 724 31.09 -2.59 33.78
N ILE A 725 31.43 -2.68 32.50
CA ILE A 725 31.72 -3.95 31.82
C ILE A 725 32.96 -4.61 32.44
N CYS A 726 34.05 -3.86 32.64
CA CYS A 726 35.25 -4.35 33.33
C CYS A 726 34.91 -4.93 34.70
N TYR A 727 34.12 -4.19 35.50
CA TYR A 727 33.69 -4.64 36.82
C TYR A 727 32.87 -5.94 36.76
N ALA A 728 31.94 -6.06 35.81
CA ALA A 728 31.09 -7.25 35.68
C ALA A 728 31.90 -8.49 35.29
N ILE A 729 32.79 -8.36 34.30
CA ILE A 729 33.67 -9.46 33.86
C ILE A 729 34.64 -9.85 34.98
N GLU A 730 35.27 -8.87 35.64
CA GLU A 730 36.17 -9.12 36.77
C GLU A 730 35.45 -9.85 37.90
N THR A 731 34.26 -9.37 38.29
CA THR A 731 33.45 -10.01 39.34
C THR A 731 33.12 -11.46 38.98
N ARG A 732 32.75 -11.72 37.72
CA ARG A 732 32.44 -13.07 37.24
C ARG A 732 33.66 -13.99 37.22
N LEU A 733 34.83 -13.49 36.81
CA LEU A 733 36.07 -14.26 36.75
C LEU A 733 36.66 -14.51 38.14
N ARG A 734 36.47 -13.58 39.10
CA ARG A 734 36.88 -13.78 40.49
C ARG A 734 36.23 -15.00 41.13
N MET A 735 35.00 -15.35 40.74
CA MET A 735 34.32 -16.57 41.20
C MET A 735 35.04 -17.87 40.80
N ILE A 736 35.90 -17.83 39.77
CA ILE A 736 36.67 -18.98 39.29
C ILE A 736 37.99 -19.16 40.08
N ILE A 737 38.49 -18.11 40.75
CA ILE A 737 39.79 -18.13 41.45
C ILE A 737 39.97 -19.34 42.38
N PRO A 738 38.98 -19.74 43.22
CA PRO A 738 39.13 -20.90 44.10
C PRO A 738 39.36 -22.22 43.35
N TYR A 739 38.94 -22.28 42.08
CA TYR A 739 39.01 -23.47 41.22
C TYR A 739 40.04 -23.34 40.09
N LYS A 740 40.85 -22.27 40.09
CA LYS A 740 41.78 -21.91 39.00
C LYS A 740 42.69 -23.06 38.57
N LYS A 741 43.20 -23.84 39.54
CA LYS A 741 44.08 -25.00 39.30
C LYS A 741 43.41 -26.07 38.43
N ASN A 742 42.11 -26.31 38.64
CA ASN A 742 41.36 -27.38 37.98
C ASN A 742 40.43 -26.82 36.88
N TRP A 743 40.41 -25.51 36.67
CA TRP A 743 39.57 -24.85 35.66
C TRP A 743 39.91 -25.23 34.19
N PRO A 744 41.18 -25.50 33.81
CA PRO A 744 41.47 -26.00 32.46
C PRO A 744 40.73 -27.32 32.15
N GLN A 745 40.58 -28.19 33.16
CA GLN A 745 39.80 -29.44 33.04
C GLN A 745 38.31 -29.13 32.83
N ALA A 746 37.74 -28.14 33.53
CA ALA A 746 36.36 -27.71 33.32
C ALA A 746 36.13 -27.17 31.91
N ILE A 747 37.05 -26.34 31.40
CA ILE A 747 36.96 -25.81 30.03
C ILE A 747 37.00 -26.95 29.01
N ALA A 748 37.88 -27.94 29.19
CA ALA A 748 37.96 -29.10 28.30
C ALA A 748 36.67 -29.94 28.32
N LEU A 749 36.02 -30.10 29.48
CA LEU A 749 34.71 -30.79 29.56
C LEU A 749 33.61 -30.01 28.85
N MET A 750 33.62 -28.68 28.96
CA MET A 750 32.64 -27.79 28.34
C MET A 750 32.75 -27.73 26.80
N THR A 751 33.95 -27.93 26.24
CA THR A 751 34.18 -27.88 24.79
C THR A 751 33.83 -29.19 24.07
N LEU A 752 33.55 -30.28 24.80
CA LEU A 752 33.10 -31.53 24.20
C LEU A 752 31.74 -31.33 23.50
N PRO A 753 31.55 -31.85 22.27
CA PRO A 753 30.34 -31.66 21.48
C PRO A 753 28.99 -31.81 22.21
N PRO A 754 28.77 -32.82 23.09
CA PRO A 754 27.49 -32.96 23.80
C PRO A 754 27.20 -31.83 24.81
N ASN A 755 28.24 -31.14 25.30
CA ASN A 755 28.11 -30.10 26.34
C ASN A 755 28.08 -28.67 25.76
N VAL A 756 28.53 -28.50 24.51
CA VAL A 756 28.62 -27.19 23.83
C VAL A 756 27.29 -26.42 23.84
N PRO A 757 26.12 -27.02 23.53
CA PRO A 757 24.85 -26.27 23.52
C PRO A 757 24.53 -25.63 24.87
N THR A 758 24.68 -26.39 25.97
CA THR A 758 24.41 -25.93 27.33
C THR A 758 25.37 -24.82 27.76
N VAL A 759 26.65 -24.97 27.43
CA VAL A 759 27.68 -23.98 27.78
C VAL A 759 27.50 -22.70 26.97
N LEU A 760 27.16 -22.81 25.68
CA LEU A 760 26.91 -21.66 24.82
C LEU A 760 25.67 -20.89 25.29
N ALA A 761 24.60 -21.58 25.68
CA ALA A 761 23.41 -20.95 26.25
C ALA A 761 23.76 -20.17 27.53
N ASN A 762 24.56 -20.75 28.43
CA ASN A 762 25.03 -20.09 29.64
C ASN A 762 25.94 -18.88 29.35
N LEU A 763 26.78 -18.94 28.31
CA LEU A 763 27.63 -17.82 27.89
C LEU A 763 26.82 -16.68 27.28
N VAL A 764 25.86 -17.00 26.41
CA VAL A 764 24.98 -16.00 25.81
C VAL A 764 24.16 -15.29 26.88
N THR A 765 23.59 -16.04 27.82
CA THR A 765 22.83 -15.49 28.95
C THR A 765 23.69 -14.55 29.80
N LEU A 766 24.91 -14.98 30.17
CA LEU A 766 25.86 -14.14 30.92
C LEU A 766 26.13 -12.81 30.23
N VAL A 767 26.38 -12.84 28.92
CA VAL A 767 26.72 -11.65 28.15
C VAL A 767 25.51 -10.74 27.98
N ASP A 768 24.32 -11.32 27.81
CA ASP A 768 23.04 -10.60 27.73
C ASP A 768 22.75 -9.85 29.03
N ASP A 769 22.92 -10.53 30.17
CA ASP A 769 22.75 -9.93 31.50
C ASP A 769 23.74 -8.78 31.75
N ILE A 770 25.02 -8.95 31.40
CA ILE A 770 26.02 -7.88 31.51
C ILE A 770 25.62 -6.68 30.64
N CYS A 771 25.18 -6.91 29.39
CA CYS A 771 24.71 -5.83 28.51
C CYS A 771 23.49 -5.11 29.09
N TYR A 772 22.54 -5.84 29.65
CA TYR A 772 21.34 -5.28 30.26
C TYR A 772 21.68 -4.37 31.45
N TYR A 773 22.46 -4.86 32.41
CA TYR A 773 22.81 -4.10 33.62
C TYR A 773 23.82 -2.96 33.37
N THR A 774 24.53 -2.97 32.25
CA THR A 774 25.42 -1.85 31.82
C THR A 774 24.69 -0.81 30.97
N GLY A 775 23.38 -0.97 30.75
CA GLY A 775 22.51 0.05 30.16
C GLY A 775 22.36 -0.01 28.63
N ASP A 776 22.73 -1.13 27.98
CA ASP A 776 22.52 -1.30 26.54
C ASP A 776 21.03 -1.48 26.20
N ARG A 777 20.48 -0.58 25.38
CA ARG A 777 19.09 -0.63 24.88
C ARG A 777 19.01 -0.86 23.36
N SER A 778 20.09 -1.34 22.74
CA SER A 778 20.12 -1.58 21.29
C SER A 778 19.12 -2.68 20.90
N ILE A 779 18.39 -2.52 19.80
CA ILE A 779 17.42 -3.52 19.28
C ILE A 779 17.83 -3.99 17.87
N ASP A 780 18.82 -3.34 17.25
CA ASP A 780 19.27 -3.55 15.86
C ASP A 780 20.49 -4.48 15.75
N ILE A 781 21.17 -4.52 14.59
CA ILE A 781 22.39 -5.32 14.35
C ILE A 781 23.48 -5.10 15.43
N ASN A 782 23.53 -3.89 16.00
CA ASN A 782 24.39 -3.56 17.14
C ASN A 782 24.16 -4.45 18.36
N TRP A 783 22.96 -5.00 18.56
CA TRP A 783 22.63 -5.98 19.60
C TRP A 783 23.47 -7.26 19.46
N TYR A 784 23.59 -7.79 18.24
CA TYR A 784 24.35 -9.01 17.95
C TYR A 784 25.86 -8.75 18.04
N THR A 785 26.34 -7.65 17.45
CA THR A 785 27.77 -7.32 17.43
C THR A 785 28.33 -7.13 18.85
N LYS A 786 27.62 -6.42 19.73
CA LYS A 786 28.04 -6.20 21.12
C LYS A 786 28.19 -7.51 21.90
N ARG A 787 27.24 -8.44 21.75
CA ARG A 787 27.25 -9.74 22.45
C ARG A 787 28.37 -10.65 21.96
N VAL A 788 28.62 -10.70 20.66
CA VAL A 788 29.73 -11.50 20.10
C VAL A 788 31.08 -10.97 20.59
N VAL A 789 31.28 -9.65 20.55
CA VAL A 789 32.51 -9.00 21.02
C VAL A 789 32.70 -9.23 22.51
N LEU A 790 31.66 -8.99 23.33
CA LEU A 790 31.73 -9.14 24.78
C LEU A 790 31.97 -10.61 25.20
N ALA A 791 31.35 -11.58 24.51
CA ALA A 791 31.65 -13.00 24.70
C ALA A 791 33.12 -13.32 24.39
N GLY A 792 33.67 -12.74 23.32
CA GLY A 792 35.08 -12.86 22.95
C GLY A 792 36.04 -12.28 24.00
N ILE A 793 35.73 -11.10 24.54
CA ILE A 793 36.53 -10.47 25.62
C ILE A 793 36.49 -11.33 26.88
N TYR A 794 35.30 -11.79 27.29
CA TYR A 794 35.16 -12.66 28.45
C TYR A 794 36.02 -13.92 28.29
N LYS A 795 35.90 -14.63 27.15
CA LYS A 795 36.63 -15.88 26.92
C LYS A 795 38.13 -15.71 26.77
N THR A 796 38.60 -14.64 26.11
CA THR A 796 40.05 -14.37 26.04
C THR A 796 40.64 -13.98 27.38
N THR A 797 39.90 -13.21 28.19
CA THR A 797 40.31 -12.86 29.55
C THR A 797 40.32 -14.09 30.46
N GLU A 798 39.31 -14.97 30.35
CA GLU A 798 39.27 -16.26 31.05
C GLU A 798 40.48 -17.13 30.72
N LEU A 799 40.86 -17.23 29.45
CA LEU A 799 42.03 -17.99 29.02
C LEU A 799 43.35 -17.36 29.49
N TYR A 800 43.47 -16.04 29.43
CA TYR A 800 44.63 -15.30 29.93
C TYR A 800 44.81 -15.52 31.44
N MET A 801 43.72 -15.48 32.20
CA MET A 801 43.70 -15.66 33.65
C MET A 801 44.35 -16.99 34.07
N LEU A 802 44.19 -18.06 33.29
CA LEU A 802 44.73 -19.38 33.61
C LEU A 802 46.27 -19.43 33.62
N GLN A 803 46.91 -18.50 32.91
CA GLN A 803 48.37 -18.41 32.80
C GLN A 803 48.97 -17.33 33.70
N ASP A 804 48.13 -16.48 34.28
CA ASP A 804 48.56 -15.37 35.11
C ASP A 804 48.95 -15.85 36.52
N ASN A 805 50.21 -15.66 36.90
CA ASN A 805 50.69 -15.95 38.26
C ASN A 805 50.99 -14.67 39.05
N SER A 806 50.56 -13.51 38.57
CA SER A 806 50.72 -12.23 39.27
C SER A 806 49.82 -12.16 40.51
N GLU A 807 50.23 -11.36 41.49
CA GLU A 807 49.45 -11.11 42.71
C GLU A 807 48.04 -10.59 42.36
N ASP A 808 47.01 -11.22 42.93
CA ASP A 808 45.58 -10.99 42.66
C ASP A 808 45.20 -11.00 41.17
N ASN A 809 45.94 -11.71 40.30
CA ASN A 809 45.75 -11.72 38.85
C ASN A 809 45.78 -10.31 38.21
N LYS A 810 46.64 -9.43 38.73
CA LYS A 810 46.76 -8.04 38.28
C LYS A 810 46.99 -7.91 36.77
N GLU A 811 47.75 -8.81 36.16
CA GLU A 811 48.00 -8.79 34.71
C GLU A 811 46.74 -9.16 33.90
N THR A 812 45.88 -10.04 34.42
CA THR A 812 44.57 -10.36 33.84
C THR A 812 43.67 -9.13 33.81
N TRP A 813 43.60 -8.36 34.89
CA TRP A 813 42.77 -7.15 34.94
C TRP A 813 43.31 -6.04 34.03
N LYS A 814 44.64 -5.93 33.89
CA LYS A 814 45.26 -5.05 32.88
C LYS A 814 44.97 -5.51 31.45
N PHE A 815 44.94 -6.82 31.20
CA PHE A 815 44.57 -7.37 29.90
C PHE A 815 43.11 -7.07 29.56
N LEU A 816 42.19 -7.30 30.50
CA LEU A 816 40.77 -6.98 30.37
C LEU A 816 40.56 -5.50 30.04
N LYS A 817 41.20 -4.61 30.80
CA LYS A 817 41.06 -3.16 30.60
C LYS A 817 41.53 -2.73 29.20
N ARG A 818 42.66 -3.25 28.72
CA ARG A 818 43.15 -3.01 27.35
C ARG A 818 42.14 -3.49 26.29
N ARG A 819 41.53 -4.65 26.48
CA ARG A 819 40.54 -5.19 25.52
C ARG A 819 39.26 -4.38 25.45
N ILE A 820 38.84 -3.79 26.56
CA ILE A 820 37.70 -2.87 26.59
C ILE A 820 38.07 -1.53 25.93
N GLU A 821 39.27 -1.00 26.20
CA GLU A 821 39.78 0.22 25.56
C GLU A 821 39.93 0.06 24.03
N ASP A 822 40.38 -1.09 23.55
CA ASP A 822 40.46 -1.41 22.11
C ASP A 822 39.08 -1.30 21.43
N VAL A 823 38.01 -1.75 22.11
CA VAL A 823 36.63 -1.71 21.58
C VAL A 823 36.04 -0.31 21.64
N ASP A 824 36.32 0.48 22.67
CA ASP A 824 35.84 1.87 22.75
C ASP A 824 36.48 2.75 21.66
N GLN A 825 37.76 2.52 21.33
CA GLN A 825 38.42 3.19 20.19
C GLN A 825 37.78 2.79 18.85
N LEU A 826 37.45 1.52 18.68
CA LEU A 826 36.75 1.03 17.50
C LEU A 826 35.32 1.55 17.39
N HIS A 827 34.57 1.62 18.50
CA HIS A 827 33.21 2.15 18.48
C HIS A 827 33.17 3.63 18.09
N ARG A 828 34.18 4.42 18.50
CA ARG A 828 34.37 5.81 18.04
C ARG A 828 34.68 5.91 16.54
N ILE A 829 35.49 4.99 16.01
CA ILE A 829 35.79 4.93 14.56
C ILE A 829 34.54 4.50 13.75
N ILE A 830 33.74 3.58 14.29
CA ILE A 830 32.49 3.08 13.70
C ILE A 830 31.38 4.16 13.77
N SER A 831 31.29 4.95 14.84
CA SER A 831 30.32 6.05 14.94
C SER A 831 30.70 7.26 14.08
N VAL A 832 31.98 7.46 13.77
CA VAL A 832 32.44 8.47 12.80
C VAL A 832 32.15 8.02 11.35
N THR A 833 31.95 6.73 11.11
CA THR A 833 31.66 6.16 9.79
C THR A 833 30.18 5.80 9.58
N SER A 834 29.32 5.93 10.61
CA SER A 834 27.87 5.70 10.49
C SER A 834 27.10 6.76 9.70
N ASP A 835 27.77 7.82 9.24
CA ASP A 835 27.26 8.69 8.16
C ASP A 835 27.31 8.02 6.77
N LEU A 836 27.84 6.79 6.66
CA LEU A 836 27.83 5.99 5.45
C LEU A 836 27.07 4.67 5.66
N GLN A 837 25.96 4.56 4.93
CA GLN A 837 24.98 3.46 4.94
C GLN A 837 25.55 2.11 4.46
N GLN A 838 26.30 1.32 5.25
CA GLN A 838 26.58 -0.09 4.89
C GLN A 838 26.70 -1.05 6.09
N PRO A 839 25.66 -1.89 6.37
CA PRO A 839 25.69 -2.89 7.45
C PRO A 839 26.67 -4.05 7.23
N GLU A 840 27.13 -4.30 5.99
CA GLU A 840 28.07 -5.37 5.66
C GLU A 840 29.48 -5.12 6.21
N GLN A 841 29.91 -3.86 6.32
CA GLN A 841 31.25 -3.50 6.81
C GLN A 841 31.39 -3.74 8.31
N ALA A 842 30.34 -3.47 9.09
CA ALA A 842 30.30 -3.75 10.52
C ALA A 842 30.40 -5.26 10.82
N LEU A 843 29.72 -6.10 10.02
CA LEU A 843 29.80 -7.56 10.16
C LEU A 843 31.18 -8.11 9.76
N LYS A 844 31.82 -7.53 8.75
CA LYS A 844 33.17 -7.91 8.31
C LYS A 844 34.22 -7.57 9.36
N GLN A 845 34.16 -6.39 9.97
CA GLN A 845 35.04 -5.99 11.07
C GLN A 845 34.79 -6.79 12.35
N ALA A 846 33.53 -7.11 12.69
CA ALA A 846 33.21 -8.01 13.79
C ALA A 846 33.81 -9.42 13.60
N LYS A 847 33.80 -9.93 12.36
CA LYS A 847 34.50 -11.18 11.99
C LYS A 847 36.02 -11.07 12.12
N GLU A 848 36.61 -9.96 11.70
CA GLU A 848 38.05 -9.71 11.85
C GLU A 848 38.47 -9.65 13.32
N ILE A 849 37.70 -8.97 14.18
CA ILE A 849 37.95 -8.92 15.63
C ILE A 849 37.78 -10.29 16.26
N ALA A 850 36.73 -11.03 15.93
CA ALA A 850 36.56 -12.40 16.39
C ALA A 850 37.74 -13.29 15.96
N SER A 851 38.23 -13.12 14.73
CA SER A 851 39.41 -13.84 14.22
C SER A 851 40.70 -13.44 14.95
N ALA A 852 40.93 -12.15 15.23
CA ALA A 852 42.08 -11.66 15.99
C ALA A 852 42.02 -12.12 17.46
N THR A 853 40.82 -12.19 18.03
CA THR A 853 40.53 -12.71 19.37
C THR A 853 40.85 -14.21 19.44
N ILE A 854 40.46 -14.98 18.42
CA ILE A 854 40.79 -16.41 18.28
C ILE A 854 42.29 -16.62 18.08
N ILE A 855 42.95 -15.81 17.24
CA ILE A 855 44.40 -15.86 17.01
C ILE A 855 45.17 -15.54 18.30
N THR A 856 44.72 -14.54 19.06
CA THR A 856 45.31 -14.18 20.35
C THR A 856 45.10 -15.28 21.38
N ALA A 857 43.89 -15.87 21.45
CA ALA A 857 43.60 -17.04 22.29
C ALA A 857 44.48 -18.24 21.91
N ARG A 858 44.68 -18.49 20.61
CA ARG A 858 45.55 -19.55 20.08
C ARG A 858 47.02 -19.33 20.43
N ASN A 859 47.49 -18.09 20.38
CA ASN A 859 48.86 -17.72 20.76
C ASN A 859 49.08 -17.84 22.27
N ILE A 860 48.09 -17.44 23.09
CA ILE A 860 48.09 -17.64 24.55
C ILE A 860 48.13 -19.14 24.86
N LEU A 861 47.31 -19.95 24.20
CA LEU A 861 47.22 -21.41 24.41
C LEU A 861 48.42 -22.22 23.87
N GLY A 862 49.43 -21.59 23.25
CA GLY A 862 50.62 -22.27 22.74
C GLY A 862 50.39 -23.17 21.53
N TRP A 863 49.27 -23.03 20.81
CA TRP A 863 48.93 -23.84 19.64
C TRP A 863 49.56 -23.33 18.34
N ASN A 864 50.90 -23.41 18.27
CA ASN A 864 51.65 -23.25 17.04
C ASN A 864 51.82 -24.60 16.34
N TRP A 865 51.00 -24.89 15.32
CA TRP A 865 51.24 -25.97 14.37
C TRP A 865 52.31 -25.53 13.36
N TYR A 866 53.56 -25.45 13.82
CA TYR A 866 54.79 -25.59 13.03
C TYR A 866 55.94 -25.87 14.01
N ARG A 867 55.96 -27.10 14.51
CA ARG A 867 57.16 -27.93 14.72
C ARG A 867 56.76 -29.38 14.48
#